data_AF-A0A383WJ46-F1
#
_entry.id   AF-A0A383WJ46-F1
#
_cell.length_a   1.000
_cell.length_b   1.000
_cell.length_c   1.000
_cell.angle_alpha   90.00
_cell.angle_beta   90.00
_cell.angle_gamma   90.00
#
_symmetry.space_group_name_H-M   'P 1'
#
loop_
_entity.id
_entity.type
_entity.pdbx_description
1 polymer ?
#
loop_
_entity_poly.entity_id
_entity_poly.type
_entity_poly.pdbx_seq_one_letter_code
_entity_poly.pdbx_strand_id
1 'polypeptide(L)'
;MQRQQLARAVAQHLQRLQRSINRGNPASQAQALEDLLLSVDGADAAAKLHILQQSGILVTLKQVFDEFTAATAGSNSRAPGLAALLLAMLAGAGQLAVEHITAQPGGAAQLVLQQPGIVAALADLLQPQHSPQAQSAALVVLSDTVGALAADLGTRPAAEQVVQQAARQPGFAENEVRLLSSARHARQARSRAVPLLFFLVRYDSATCRQLLEWPAAIAALASALDSKDSEDRRVAAEALTQMSKGDLWALAASCGTDANTYAAVLEATARKWATEMSGLLPGEAAGGPIGVQLSALATCVAAALLKQQPRALAQRQLLPEQWGLLSTGLKLATAGLGSWIAPAQALLAIVMLCDTLPGAKLVALIRGPQAAAAAAAAAAAHGVPQASRAELGSRSLDCSPSAAAASSSGGGSSSNTAGTSAGAAASRAATGGADMGISLLLGRALHAAGRALLQVHEQPGIIAAPTDSSSSSSTEPWRVEQEYQNLSGVVATTLWGCVTALKPALQEAAAGSATAGSSSSSSHPAALQRSLNDLLQLQQELQTTLGRYVVRPGSSSSSSSSSGSFSEAQAAAAESQLRAQLTANVGRQMVTLGSGVCVQLAAGQHWCCANPGCTSLADASERQLVAGPGTVCSACRSVRLCGPACNKAYWKAGHRQVCALFKQRNNQGQAAEQQQ
;
A
#
# COMPACT_ATOMS: atom_id res chain seq x y z
N MET A 1 -40.88 -33.47 30.21
CA MET A 1 -40.22 -34.38 31.18
C MET A 1 -38.69 -34.28 31.17
N GLN A 2 -37.99 -34.43 30.02
CA GLN A 2 -36.52 -34.36 29.97
C GLN A 2 -35.90 -33.08 30.58
N ARG A 3 -36.46 -31.89 30.31
CA ARG A 3 -35.96 -30.62 30.92
C ARG A 3 -36.05 -30.60 32.45
N GLN A 4 -37.10 -31.21 33.01
CA GLN A 4 -37.33 -31.23 34.46
C GLN A 4 -36.41 -32.26 35.15
N GLN A 5 -36.08 -33.36 34.47
CA GLN A 5 -35.09 -34.34 34.93
C GLN A 5 -33.67 -33.75 34.90
N LEU A 6 -33.31 -33.05 33.82
CA LEU A 6 -32.03 -32.35 33.71
C LEU A 6 -31.89 -31.27 34.80
N ALA A 7 -32.93 -30.45 35.03
CA ALA A 7 -32.92 -29.44 36.08
C ALA A 7 -32.73 -30.04 37.49
N ARG A 8 -33.34 -31.20 37.77
CA ARG A 8 -33.14 -31.91 39.04
C ARG A 8 -31.73 -32.48 39.17
N ALA A 9 -31.16 -33.04 38.10
CA ALA A 9 -29.80 -33.54 38.10
C ALA A 9 -28.79 -32.41 38.36
N VAL A 10 -28.91 -31.30 37.63
CA VAL A 10 -28.08 -30.10 37.81
C VAL A 10 -28.19 -29.55 39.23
N ALA A 11 -29.40 -29.43 39.79
CA ALA A 11 -29.60 -28.98 41.17
C ALA A 11 -28.92 -29.90 42.21
N GLN A 12 -28.93 -31.21 41.98
CA GLN A 12 -28.26 -32.17 42.86
C GLN A 12 -26.73 -32.04 42.79
N HIS A 13 -26.16 -31.88 41.59
CA HIS A 13 -24.73 -31.67 41.42
C HIS A 13 -24.26 -30.34 42.02
N LEU A 14 -25.03 -29.26 41.86
CA LEU A 14 -24.75 -27.97 42.52
C LEU A 14 -24.78 -28.09 44.05
N GLN A 15 -25.73 -28.85 44.61
CA GLN A 15 -25.74 -29.10 46.05
C GLN A 15 -24.51 -29.89 46.53
N ARG A 16 -23.98 -30.80 45.70
CA ARG A 16 -22.73 -31.52 46.01
C ARG A 16 -21.53 -30.58 45.95
N LEU A 17 -21.48 -29.72 44.92
CA LEU A 17 -20.45 -28.71 44.77
C LEU A 17 -20.45 -27.73 45.95
N GLN A 18 -21.60 -27.19 46.33
CA GLN A 18 -21.75 -26.29 47.49
C GLN A 18 -21.25 -26.96 48.79
N ARG A 19 -21.62 -28.22 49.03
CA ARG A 19 -21.14 -28.97 50.20
C ARG A 19 -19.64 -29.22 50.16
N SER A 20 -19.08 -29.42 48.97
CA SER A 20 -17.65 -29.62 48.77
C SER A 20 -16.86 -28.32 48.97
N ILE A 21 -17.40 -27.18 48.54
CA ILE A 21 -16.89 -25.84 48.81
C ILE A 21 -16.84 -25.59 50.31
N ASN A 22 -17.96 -25.82 51.02
CA ASN A 22 -18.03 -25.64 52.47
C ASN A 22 -17.08 -26.57 53.25
N ARG A 23 -16.65 -27.69 52.66
CA ARG A 23 -15.69 -28.62 53.26
C ARG A 23 -14.22 -28.27 52.96
N GLY A 24 -13.96 -27.31 52.07
CA GLY A 24 -12.61 -26.87 51.72
C GLY A 24 -11.73 -27.94 51.09
N ASN A 25 -12.29 -29.02 50.52
CA ASN A 25 -11.51 -30.10 49.91
C ASN A 25 -11.47 -29.95 48.38
N PRO A 26 -10.35 -29.49 47.79
CA PRO A 26 -10.25 -29.17 46.36
C PRO A 26 -10.43 -30.39 45.44
N ALA A 27 -10.02 -31.59 45.86
CA ALA A 27 -10.20 -32.80 45.06
C ALA A 27 -11.70 -33.16 44.93
N SER A 28 -12.47 -32.97 45.99
CA SER A 28 -13.91 -33.17 45.94
C SER A 28 -14.65 -32.08 45.15
N GLN A 29 -14.07 -30.87 45.08
CA GLN A 29 -14.64 -29.77 44.30
C GLN A 29 -14.47 -30.05 42.81
N ALA A 30 -13.26 -30.48 42.40
CA ALA A 30 -12.98 -30.88 41.03
C ALA A 30 -13.91 -32.02 40.56
N GLN A 31 -14.04 -33.08 41.36
CA GLN A 31 -14.91 -34.22 41.05
C GLN A 31 -16.39 -33.81 40.93
N ALA A 32 -16.90 -32.98 41.85
CA ALA A 32 -18.29 -32.53 41.81
C ALA A 32 -18.60 -31.64 40.60
N LEU A 33 -17.59 -30.91 40.10
CA LEU A 33 -17.69 -30.04 38.93
C LEU A 33 -17.58 -30.84 37.62
N GLU A 34 -16.72 -31.86 37.58
CA GLU A 34 -16.63 -32.81 36.46
C GLU A 34 -17.94 -33.60 36.29
N ASP A 35 -18.51 -34.09 37.40
CA ASP A 35 -19.83 -34.74 37.42
C ASP A 35 -20.94 -33.81 36.89
N LEU A 36 -20.90 -32.51 37.26
CA LEU A 36 -21.85 -31.50 36.79
C LEU A 36 -21.74 -31.33 35.27
N LEU A 37 -20.52 -31.23 34.73
CA LEU A 37 -20.27 -31.05 33.30
C LEU A 37 -20.71 -32.26 32.48
N LEU A 38 -20.38 -33.48 32.93
CA LEU A 38 -20.80 -34.73 32.29
C LEU A 38 -22.32 -34.92 32.30
N SER A 39 -23.01 -34.44 33.35
CA SER A 39 -24.48 -34.52 33.44
C SER A 39 -25.22 -33.64 32.42
N VAL A 40 -24.52 -32.67 31.81
CA VAL A 40 -25.08 -31.69 30.88
C VAL A 40 -24.77 -32.03 29.41
N ASP A 41 -24.01 -33.09 29.15
CA ASP A 41 -23.36 -33.34 27.85
C ASP A 41 -24.25 -33.90 26.71
N GLY A 42 -25.56 -33.65 26.75
CA GLY A 42 -26.51 -34.07 25.72
C GLY A 42 -27.56 -33.03 25.29
N ALA A 43 -27.49 -31.80 25.82
CA ALA A 43 -28.45 -30.73 25.51
C ALA A 43 -27.92 -29.72 24.47
N ASP A 44 -28.83 -29.14 23.67
CA ASP A 44 -28.51 -28.02 22.77
C ASP A 44 -27.97 -26.80 23.56
N ALA A 45 -26.98 -26.10 23.00
CA ALA A 45 -26.22 -25.03 23.66
C ALA A 45 -27.12 -23.86 24.12
N ALA A 46 -28.15 -23.52 23.35
CA ALA A 46 -29.14 -22.52 23.73
C ALA A 46 -29.99 -22.95 24.94
N ALA A 47 -30.30 -24.24 25.05
CA ALA A 47 -31.01 -24.81 26.20
C ALA A 47 -30.11 -24.85 27.44
N LYS A 48 -28.80 -25.14 27.29
CA LYS A 48 -27.81 -25.09 28.37
C LYS A 48 -27.73 -23.67 28.97
N LEU A 49 -27.62 -22.65 28.13
CA LEU A 49 -27.51 -21.25 28.57
C LEU A 49 -28.80 -20.75 29.25
N HIS A 50 -29.97 -21.05 28.68
CA HIS A 50 -31.26 -20.67 29.27
C HIS A 50 -31.50 -21.36 30.62
N ILE A 51 -31.07 -22.61 30.78
CA ILE A 51 -31.13 -23.32 32.07
C ILE A 51 -30.18 -22.66 33.08
N LEU A 52 -28.95 -22.32 32.69
CA LEU A 52 -27.96 -21.65 33.56
C LEU A 52 -28.41 -20.24 33.99
N GLN A 53 -29.10 -19.49 33.12
CA GLN A 53 -29.69 -18.20 33.44
C GLN A 53 -30.92 -18.31 34.36
N GLN A 54 -31.89 -19.18 34.04
CA GLN A 54 -33.12 -19.30 34.84
C GLN A 54 -32.91 -19.90 36.24
N SER A 55 -31.83 -20.65 36.44
CA SER A 55 -31.53 -21.31 37.71
C SER A 55 -30.70 -20.44 38.67
N GLY A 56 -30.32 -19.22 38.28
CA GLY A 56 -29.46 -18.36 39.09
C GLY A 56 -28.00 -18.85 39.20
N ILE A 57 -27.61 -19.88 38.45
CA ILE A 57 -26.28 -20.50 38.52
C ILE A 57 -25.17 -19.52 38.13
N LEU A 58 -25.42 -18.60 37.19
CA LEU A 58 -24.46 -17.54 36.85
C LEU A 58 -24.20 -16.59 38.03
N VAL A 59 -25.22 -16.31 38.84
CA VAL A 59 -25.07 -15.51 40.06
C VAL A 59 -24.28 -16.30 41.11
N THR A 60 -24.54 -17.60 41.25
CA THR A 60 -23.79 -18.48 42.17
C THR A 60 -22.34 -18.67 41.73
N LEU A 61 -22.07 -18.85 40.44
CA LEU A 61 -20.71 -18.93 39.89
C LEU A 61 -19.96 -17.62 40.10
N LYS A 62 -20.62 -16.48 39.89
CA LYS A 62 -20.07 -15.16 40.20
C LYS A 62 -19.76 -15.02 41.70
N GLN A 63 -20.68 -15.43 42.56
CA GLN A 63 -20.51 -15.33 44.02
C GLN A 63 -19.40 -16.27 44.53
N VAL A 64 -19.30 -17.48 43.97
CA VAL A 64 -18.18 -18.40 44.22
C VAL A 64 -16.86 -17.81 43.70
N PHE A 65 -16.88 -17.12 42.55
CA PHE A 65 -15.71 -16.44 42.02
C PHE A 65 -15.30 -15.26 42.91
N ASP A 66 -16.24 -14.44 43.38
CA ASP A 66 -16.00 -13.31 44.28
C ASP A 66 -15.47 -13.79 45.66
N GLU A 67 -16.06 -14.85 46.23
CA GLU A 67 -15.59 -15.47 47.49
C GLU A 67 -14.21 -16.11 47.33
N PHE A 68 -13.92 -16.73 46.18
CA PHE A 68 -12.61 -17.32 45.90
C PHE A 68 -11.54 -16.25 45.64
N THR A 69 -11.89 -15.16 44.97
CA THR A 69 -11.01 -13.99 44.74
C THR A 69 -10.67 -13.31 46.07
N ALA A 70 -11.67 -13.18 46.96
CA ALA A 70 -11.46 -12.70 48.33
C ALA A 70 -10.59 -13.66 49.17
N ALA A 71 -10.74 -14.97 49.02
CA ALA A 71 -9.94 -15.97 49.72
C ALA A 71 -8.49 -16.07 49.21
N THR A 72 -8.24 -15.75 47.94
CA THR A 72 -6.91 -15.86 47.31
C THR A 72 -6.06 -14.60 47.45
N ALA A 73 -6.66 -13.45 47.76
CA ALA A 73 -5.96 -12.19 48.07
C ALA A 73 -4.98 -12.29 49.26
N GLY A 74 -5.02 -13.37 50.04
CA GLY A 74 -4.11 -13.63 51.17
C GLY A 74 -2.99 -14.67 50.94
N SER A 75 -2.91 -15.36 49.78
CA SER A 75 -1.95 -16.47 49.60
C SER A 75 -1.05 -16.34 48.36
N ASN A 76 0.26 -16.19 48.60
CA ASN A 76 1.24 -15.72 47.62
C ASN A 76 1.84 -16.77 46.65
N SER A 77 1.36 -18.02 46.59
CA SER A 77 2.14 -19.03 45.83
C SER A 77 1.40 -20.12 45.04
N ARG A 78 0.06 -20.14 45.00
CA ARG A 78 -0.68 -21.18 44.22
C ARG A 78 -1.92 -20.71 43.45
N ALA A 79 -2.24 -19.41 43.47
CA ALA A 79 -3.42 -18.84 42.82
C ALA A 79 -3.45 -18.88 41.26
N PRO A 80 -2.35 -18.70 40.50
CA PRO A 80 -2.44 -18.59 39.04
C PRO A 80 -2.82 -19.91 38.35
N GLY A 81 -2.46 -21.07 38.94
CA GLY A 81 -2.77 -22.37 38.38
C GLY A 81 -4.27 -22.72 38.40
N LEU A 82 -5.02 -22.20 39.39
CA LEU A 82 -6.43 -22.53 39.58
C LEU A 82 -7.37 -21.58 38.81
N ALA A 83 -6.97 -20.32 38.61
CA ALA A 83 -7.60 -19.41 37.66
C ALA A 83 -7.39 -19.89 36.20
N ALA A 84 -6.18 -20.39 35.87
CA ALA A 84 -5.91 -21.05 34.60
C ALA A 84 -6.72 -22.35 34.41
N LEU A 85 -6.93 -23.12 35.48
CA LEU A 85 -7.80 -24.31 35.46
C LEU A 85 -9.28 -23.94 35.25
N LEU A 86 -9.77 -22.88 35.89
CA LEU A 86 -11.13 -22.34 35.69
C LEU A 86 -11.30 -21.77 34.27
N LEU A 87 -10.28 -21.10 33.72
CA LEU A 87 -10.25 -20.65 32.33
C LEU A 87 -10.14 -21.80 31.32
N ALA A 88 -9.41 -22.88 31.65
CA ALA A 88 -9.33 -24.09 30.83
C ALA A 88 -10.64 -24.90 30.86
N MET A 89 -11.34 -24.94 32.00
CA MET A 89 -12.70 -25.50 32.08
C MET A 89 -13.73 -24.61 31.36
N LEU A 90 -13.53 -23.30 31.40
CA LEU A 90 -14.20 -22.34 30.54
C LEU A 90 -13.67 -22.37 29.09
N ALA A 91 -12.64 -23.13 28.73
CA ALA A 91 -12.27 -23.27 27.31
C ALA A 91 -13.21 -24.27 26.59
N GLY A 92 -13.81 -25.20 27.34
CA GLY A 92 -14.83 -26.13 26.82
C GLY A 92 -16.26 -25.54 26.78
N ALA A 93 -16.66 -24.76 27.79
CA ALA A 93 -18.00 -24.15 27.90
C ALA A 93 -18.02 -22.61 27.83
N GLY A 94 -16.87 -21.98 28.01
CA GLY A 94 -16.72 -20.53 28.10
C GLY A 94 -16.33 -19.85 26.80
N GLN A 95 -16.19 -20.55 25.67
CA GLN A 95 -16.35 -19.89 24.38
C GLN A 95 -17.75 -19.24 24.31
N LEU A 96 -18.81 -19.94 24.76
CA LEU A 96 -20.16 -19.38 24.84
C LEU A 96 -20.30 -18.28 25.91
N ALA A 97 -19.66 -18.44 27.08
CA ALA A 97 -19.72 -17.43 28.13
C ALA A 97 -18.97 -16.15 27.72
N VAL A 98 -17.81 -16.30 27.08
CA VAL A 98 -17.04 -15.17 26.55
C VAL A 98 -17.73 -14.57 25.35
N GLU A 99 -18.24 -15.35 24.40
CA GLU A 99 -19.09 -14.84 23.31
C GLU A 99 -20.29 -14.06 23.85
N HIS A 100 -20.89 -14.49 24.97
CA HIS A 100 -21.99 -13.76 25.59
C HIS A 100 -21.53 -12.48 26.31
N ILE A 101 -20.36 -12.51 26.97
CA ILE A 101 -19.74 -11.35 27.63
C ILE A 101 -19.26 -10.31 26.60
N THR A 102 -18.70 -10.75 25.46
CA THR A 102 -18.24 -9.90 24.37
C THR A 102 -19.37 -9.43 23.47
N ALA A 103 -20.48 -10.17 23.38
CA ALA A 103 -21.69 -9.72 22.71
C ALA A 103 -22.42 -8.58 23.46
N GLN A 104 -22.13 -8.37 24.75
CA GLN A 104 -22.63 -7.20 25.47
C GLN A 104 -21.68 -6.01 25.28
N PRO A 105 -22.19 -4.84 24.87
CA PRO A 105 -21.33 -3.70 24.53
C PRO A 105 -20.55 -3.18 25.75
N GLY A 106 -19.22 -3.08 25.58
CA GLY A 106 -18.27 -2.26 26.33
C GLY A 106 -17.92 -2.71 27.76
N GLY A 107 -18.90 -2.71 28.66
CA GLY A 107 -18.63 -2.72 30.11
C GLY A 107 -18.10 -4.06 30.65
N ALA A 108 -18.64 -5.19 30.20
CA ALA A 108 -18.27 -6.50 30.74
C ALA A 108 -16.89 -6.97 30.26
N ALA A 109 -16.58 -6.76 28.97
CA ALA A 109 -15.26 -7.07 28.41
C ALA A 109 -14.16 -6.25 29.09
N GLN A 110 -14.44 -4.97 29.40
CA GLN A 110 -13.50 -4.11 30.12
C GLN A 110 -13.23 -4.64 31.53
N LEU A 111 -14.29 -4.98 32.28
CA LEU A 111 -14.16 -5.50 33.64
C LEU A 111 -13.35 -6.79 33.72
N VAL A 112 -13.52 -7.69 32.75
CA VAL A 112 -12.78 -8.96 32.69
C VAL A 112 -11.30 -8.69 32.40
N LEU A 113 -10.99 -7.95 31.34
CA LEU A 113 -9.60 -7.75 30.93
C LEU A 113 -8.79 -6.84 31.84
N GLN A 114 -9.46 -5.96 32.60
CA GLN A 114 -8.79 -5.12 33.60
C GLN A 114 -8.43 -5.88 34.88
N GLN A 115 -8.92 -7.11 35.08
CA GLN A 115 -8.50 -7.91 36.24
C GLN A 115 -7.00 -8.26 36.11
N PRO A 116 -6.20 -7.97 37.15
CA PRO A 116 -4.78 -8.24 37.12
C PRO A 116 -4.51 -9.74 36.91
N GLY A 117 -3.69 -10.06 35.91
CA GLY A 117 -3.26 -11.43 35.62
C GLY A 117 -4.09 -12.18 34.59
N ILE A 118 -5.29 -11.72 34.20
CA ILE A 118 -6.09 -12.41 33.16
C ILE A 118 -5.39 -12.34 31.81
N VAL A 119 -4.93 -11.17 31.40
CA VAL A 119 -4.19 -11.01 30.14
C VAL A 119 -2.91 -11.85 30.13
N ALA A 120 -2.19 -11.90 31.26
CA ALA A 120 -0.98 -12.72 31.40
C ALA A 120 -1.29 -14.23 31.31
N ALA A 121 -2.39 -14.68 31.93
CA ALA A 121 -2.82 -16.08 31.84
C ALA A 121 -3.26 -16.46 30.42
N LEU A 122 -3.99 -15.58 29.73
CA LEU A 122 -4.38 -15.80 28.33
C LEU A 122 -3.14 -15.82 27.42
N ALA A 123 -2.17 -14.93 27.63
CA ALA A 123 -0.90 -14.94 26.92
C ALA A 123 -0.06 -16.20 27.20
N ASP A 124 -0.09 -16.71 28.43
CA ASP A 124 0.56 -17.98 28.76
C ASP A 124 -0.11 -19.14 28.01
N LEU A 125 -1.45 -19.16 27.92
CA LEU A 125 -2.18 -20.18 27.16
C LEU A 125 -1.86 -20.19 25.65
N LEU A 126 -1.31 -19.10 25.10
CA LEU A 126 -0.83 -19.05 23.72
C LEU A 126 0.56 -19.70 23.52
N GLN A 127 1.27 -20.03 24.60
CA GLN A 127 2.57 -20.67 24.52
C GLN A 127 2.47 -22.06 23.88
N PRO A 128 3.50 -22.50 23.12
CA PRO A 128 3.47 -23.76 22.36
C PRO A 128 3.35 -25.02 23.22
N GLN A 129 3.59 -24.91 24.53
CA GLN A 129 3.41 -25.99 25.50
C GLN A 129 1.95 -26.39 25.72
N HIS A 130 1.01 -25.50 25.42
CA HIS A 130 -0.42 -25.75 25.60
C HIS A 130 -1.04 -26.41 24.37
N SER A 131 -2.22 -27.00 24.54
CA SER A 131 -2.91 -27.66 23.43
C SER A 131 -3.38 -26.63 22.37
N PRO A 132 -3.46 -27.00 21.08
CA PRO A 132 -3.96 -26.11 20.03
C PRO A 132 -5.38 -25.59 20.29
N GLN A 133 -6.21 -26.35 21.03
CA GLN A 133 -7.54 -25.93 21.46
C GLN A 133 -7.48 -24.82 22.51
N ALA A 134 -6.59 -24.96 23.52
CA ALA A 134 -6.39 -23.94 24.53
C ALA A 134 -5.85 -22.64 23.92
N GLN A 135 -4.87 -22.75 23.01
CA GLN A 135 -4.34 -21.62 22.24
C GLN A 135 -5.44 -20.94 21.42
N SER A 136 -6.24 -21.72 20.68
CA SER A 136 -7.36 -21.18 19.89
C SER A 136 -8.40 -20.48 20.76
N ALA A 137 -8.75 -21.04 21.92
CA ALA A 137 -9.71 -20.44 22.83
C ALA A 137 -9.19 -19.13 23.42
N ALA A 138 -7.94 -19.12 23.92
CA ALA A 138 -7.31 -17.92 24.45
C ALA A 138 -7.23 -16.80 23.41
N LEU A 139 -6.92 -17.16 22.16
CA LEU A 139 -6.81 -16.22 21.06
C LEU A 139 -8.16 -15.64 20.63
N VAL A 140 -9.23 -16.46 20.59
CA VAL A 140 -10.61 -15.99 20.35
C VAL A 140 -11.01 -15.00 21.43
N VAL A 141 -10.77 -15.34 22.71
CA VAL A 141 -11.10 -14.48 23.85
C VAL A 141 -10.38 -13.14 23.73
N LEU A 142 -9.06 -13.14 23.53
CA LEU A 142 -8.27 -11.92 23.41
C LEU A 142 -8.68 -11.08 22.20
N SER A 143 -8.84 -11.69 21.03
CA SER A 143 -9.18 -10.98 19.79
C SER A 143 -10.56 -10.34 19.88
N ASP A 144 -11.58 -11.07 20.36
CA ASP A 144 -12.96 -10.56 20.43
C ASP A 144 -13.14 -9.50 21.51
N THR A 145 -12.47 -9.68 22.65
CA THR A 145 -12.52 -8.68 23.74
C THR A 145 -11.78 -7.40 23.37
N VAL A 146 -10.58 -7.47 22.78
CA VAL A 146 -9.85 -6.30 22.28
C VAL A 146 -10.64 -5.62 21.15
N GLY A 147 -11.22 -6.40 20.23
CA GLY A 147 -12.06 -5.88 19.16
C GLY A 147 -13.27 -5.11 19.67
N ALA A 148 -13.99 -5.68 20.65
CA ALA A 148 -15.12 -5.02 21.30
C ALA A 148 -14.72 -3.71 22.00
N LEU A 149 -13.59 -3.71 22.73
CA LEU A 149 -13.08 -2.50 23.40
C LEU A 149 -12.57 -1.44 22.42
N ALA A 150 -12.04 -1.85 21.27
CA ALA A 150 -11.55 -0.94 20.24
C ALA A 150 -12.69 -0.32 19.41
N ALA A 151 -13.82 -1.01 19.27
CA ALA A 151 -15.00 -0.53 18.56
C ALA A 151 -15.77 0.56 19.34
N ASP A 152 -15.78 0.47 20.68
CA ASP A 152 -16.37 1.50 21.54
C ASP A 152 -15.36 2.62 21.81
N LEU A 153 -15.68 3.83 21.33
CA LEU A 153 -14.84 5.02 21.45
C LEU A 153 -14.51 5.35 22.92
N GLY A 154 -15.42 5.04 23.86
CA GLY A 154 -15.22 5.28 25.28
C GLY A 154 -14.21 4.34 25.94
N THR A 155 -14.02 3.13 25.39
CA THR A 155 -13.15 2.09 25.95
C THR A 155 -11.82 1.93 25.23
N ARG A 156 -11.53 2.75 24.22
CA ARG A 156 -10.29 2.66 23.44
C ARG A 156 -9.00 2.72 24.27
N PRO A 157 -8.87 3.55 25.34
CA PRO A 157 -7.71 3.49 26.22
C PRO A 157 -7.57 2.16 26.96
N ALA A 158 -8.69 1.50 27.28
CA ALA A 158 -8.67 0.17 27.89
C ALA A 158 -8.23 -0.90 26.88
N ALA A 159 -8.66 -0.80 25.61
CA ALA A 159 -8.17 -1.67 24.54
C ALA A 159 -6.65 -1.53 24.39
N GLU A 160 -6.15 -0.30 24.33
CA GLU A 160 -4.72 0.00 24.24
C GLU A 160 -3.95 -0.58 25.43
N GLN A 161 -4.44 -0.38 26.66
CA GLN A 161 -3.82 -0.93 27.86
C GLN A 161 -3.73 -2.46 27.84
N VAL A 162 -4.80 -3.14 27.42
CA VAL A 162 -4.84 -4.61 27.33
C VAL A 162 -3.86 -5.12 26.29
N VAL A 163 -3.82 -4.47 25.12
CA VAL A 163 -2.89 -4.82 24.05
C VAL A 163 -1.45 -4.59 24.47
N GLN A 164 -1.14 -3.47 25.13
CA GLN A 164 0.20 -3.21 25.66
C GLN A 164 0.59 -4.19 26.77
N GLN A 165 -0.35 -4.63 27.61
CA GLN A 165 -0.09 -5.65 28.63
C GLN A 165 0.19 -7.02 28.00
N ALA A 166 -0.55 -7.40 26.96
CA ALA A 166 -0.34 -8.63 26.21
C ALA A 166 1.01 -8.61 25.44
N ALA A 167 1.30 -7.49 24.76
CA ALA A 167 2.56 -7.24 24.06
C ALA A 167 3.79 -7.38 24.96
N ARG A 168 3.69 -6.96 26.22
CA ARG A 168 4.79 -7.09 27.22
C ARG A 168 5.02 -8.53 27.69
N GLN A 169 4.12 -9.47 27.39
CA GLN A 169 4.32 -10.88 27.75
C GLN A 169 5.39 -11.51 26.85
N PRO A 170 6.37 -12.24 27.41
CA PRO A 170 7.47 -12.79 26.66
C PRO A 170 6.98 -13.79 25.60
N GLY A 171 7.37 -13.56 24.35
CA GLY A 171 7.02 -14.42 23.22
C GLY A 171 5.58 -14.29 22.71
N PHE A 172 4.77 -13.34 23.21
CA PHE A 172 3.38 -13.17 22.79
C PHE A 172 3.25 -12.95 21.27
N ALA A 173 3.94 -11.94 20.73
CA ALA A 173 3.92 -11.63 19.31
C ALA A 173 4.47 -12.81 18.46
N GLU A 174 5.50 -13.50 18.95
CA GLU A 174 6.08 -14.70 18.32
C GLU A 174 5.07 -15.83 18.22
N ASN A 175 4.31 -16.06 19.30
CA ASN A 175 3.25 -17.05 19.35
C ASN A 175 2.13 -16.72 18.36
N GLU A 176 1.68 -15.47 18.30
CA GLU A 176 0.67 -15.01 17.32
C GLU A 176 1.12 -15.24 15.87
N VAL A 177 2.33 -14.82 15.52
CA VAL A 177 2.89 -15.04 14.18
C VAL A 177 3.00 -16.53 13.85
N ARG A 178 3.39 -17.36 14.82
CA ARG A 178 3.44 -18.82 14.67
C ARG A 178 2.06 -19.43 14.47
N LEU A 179 1.05 -18.94 15.20
CA LEU A 179 -0.34 -19.38 15.09
C LEU A 179 -0.90 -19.06 13.69
N LEU A 180 -0.63 -17.87 13.15
CA LEU A 180 -0.97 -17.51 11.78
C LEU A 180 -0.29 -18.39 10.74
N SER A 181 0.99 -18.67 10.93
CA SER A 181 1.81 -19.44 9.99
C SER A 181 1.52 -20.95 10.03
N SER A 182 0.94 -21.44 11.12
CA SER A 182 0.77 -22.88 11.35
C SER A 182 -0.48 -23.43 10.68
N ALA A 183 -0.29 -24.38 9.76
CA ALA A 183 -1.38 -25.12 9.12
C ALA A 183 -2.17 -26.03 10.07
N ARG A 184 -1.64 -26.31 11.27
CA ARG A 184 -2.26 -27.22 12.26
C ARG A 184 -3.39 -26.59 13.05
N HIS A 185 -3.49 -25.26 13.09
CA HIS A 185 -4.53 -24.58 13.84
C HIS A 185 -5.84 -24.50 13.05
N ALA A 186 -6.94 -24.58 13.78
CA ALA A 186 -8.27 -24.38 13.22
C ALA A 186 -8.30 -23.06 12.45
N ARG A 187 -9.03 -23.05 11.34
CA ARG A 187 -9.20 -21.85 10.50
C ARG A 187 -9.68 -20.64 11.31
N GLN A 188 -10.51 -20.89 12.32
CA GLN A 188 -11.03 -19.91 13.26
C GLN A 188 -9.94 -19.24 14.12
N ALA A 189 -8.90 -19.98 14.53
CA ALA A 189 -7.78 -19.38 15.26
C ALA A 189 -7.01 -18.41 14.35
N ARG A 190 -6.75 -18.82 13.10
CA ARG A 190 -6.04 -17.98 12.14
C ARG A 190 -6.81 -16.69 11.81
N SER A 191 -8.12 -16.77 11.60
CA SER A 191 -8.93 -15.57 11.32
C SER A 191 -8.99 -14.59 12.49
N ARG A 192 -8.80 -15.07 13.73
CA ARG A 192 -8.79 -14.22 14.93
C ARG A 192 -7.40 -13.66 15.26
N ALA A 193 -6.33 -14.28 14.76
CA ALA A 193 -4.96 -13.85 15.01
C ALA A 193 -4.60 -12.61 14.17
N VAL A 194 -5.18 -12.47 12.97
CA VAL A 194 -4.94 -11.30 12.10
C VAL A 194 -5.43 -9.98 12.75
N PRO A 195 -6.67 -9.89 13.28
CA PRO A 195 -7.11 -8.71 14.06
C PRO A 195 -6.25 -8.41 15.27
N LEU A 196 -5.81 -9.43 16.00
CA LEU A 196 -5.01 -9.22 17.18
C LEU A 196 -3.63 -8.66 16.84
N LEU A 197 -2.97 -9.17 15.78
CA LEU A 197 -1.76 -8.55 15.23
C LEU A 197 -1.98 -7.12 14.76
N PHE A 198 -3.10 -6.82 14.10
CA PHE A 198 -3.44 -5.46 13.73
C PHE A 198 -3.52 -4.54 14.95
N PHE A 199 -4.17 -4.97 16.02
CA PHE A 199 -4.25 -4.18 17.26
C PHE A 199 -2.89 -4.02 17.94
N LEU A 200 -2.06 -5.07 17.98
CA LEU A 200 -0.68 -4.99 18.48
C LEU A 200 0.13 -3.92 17.75
N VAL A 201 0.10 -3.95 16.41
CA VAL A 201 0.79 -2.96 15.58
C VAL A 201 0.25 -1.55 15.83
N ARG A 202 -1.07 -1.41 15.97
CA ARG A 202 -1.74 -0.12 16.12
C ARG A 202 -1.50 0.54 17.48
N TYR A 203 -1.46 -0.25 18.56
CA TYR A 203 -1.44 0.27 19.93
C TYR A 203 -0.08 0.16 20.63
N ASP A 204 0.86 -0.62 20.08
CA ASP A 204 2.22 -0.71 20.62
C ASP A 204 3.30 -0.53 19.55
N SER A 205 3.89 0.66 19.52
CA SER A 205 4.98 1.02 18.60
C SER A 205 6.24 0.15 18.76
N ALA A 206 6.46 -0.44 19.95
CA ALA A 206 7.59 -1.34 20.18
C ALA A 206 7.36 -2.69 19.50
N THR A 207 6.18 -3.30 19.72
CA THR A 207 5.77 -4.53 19.01
C THR A 207 5.70 -4.30 17.50
N CYS A 208 5.20 -3.14 17.05
CA CYS A 208 5.23 -2.79 15.63
C CYS A 208 6.66 -2.87 15.05
N ARG A 209 7.66 -2.27 15.72
CA ARG A 209 9.06 -2.34 15.30
C ARG A 209 9.63 -3.77 15.35
N GLN A 210 9.29 -4.53 16.38
CA GLN A 210 9.72 -5.92 16.51
C GLN A 210 9.13 -6.82 15.41
N LEU A 211 7.83 -6.69 15.11
CA LEU A 211 7.17 -7.44 14.03
C LEU A 211 7.72 -7.08 12.65
N LEU A 212 8.10 -5.82 12.45
CA LEU A 212 8.78 -5.37 11.23
C LEU A 212 10.12 -6.10 11.04
N GLU A 213 10.88 -6.32 12.11
CA GLU A 213 12.16 -7.05 12.07
C GLU A 213 12.01 -8.56 11.84
N TRP A 214 10.78 -9.10 11.82
CA TRP A 214 10.52 -10.53 11.72
C TRP A 214 9.97 -10.92 10.33
N PRO A 215 10.80 -11.51 9.43
CA PRO A 215 10.33 -11.95 8.12
C PRO A 215 9.13 -12.91 8.18
N ALA A 216 9.05 -13.74 9.23
CA ALA A 216 7.93 -14.63 9.45
C ALA A 216 6.60 -13.89 9.71
N ALA A 217 6.64 -12.74 10.40
CA ALA A 217 5.45 -11.93 10.65
C ALA A 217 4.91 -11.33 9.35
N ILE A 218 5.80 -10.78 8.53
CA ILE A 218 5.44 -10.21 7.23
C ILE A 218 4.93 -11.31 6.29
N ALA A 219 5.59 -12.47 6.25
CA ALA A 219 5.13 -13.62 5.46
C ALA A 219 3.76 -14.14 5.93
N ALA A 220 3.51 -14.19 7.25
CA ALA A 220 2.24 -14.59 7.81
C ALA A 220 1.12 -13.61 7.42
N LEU A 221 1.34 -12.30 7.56
CA LEU A 221 0.40 -11.26 7.13
C LEU A 221 0.17 -11.30 5.61
N ALA A 222 1.22 -11.50 4.82
CA ALA A 222 1.09 -11.67 3.37
C ALA A 222 0.27 -12.91 3.01
N SER A 223 0.43 -14.03 3.73
CA SER A 223 -0.40 -15.22 3.54
C SER A 223 -1.86 -15.00 3.96
N ALA A 224 -2.11 -14.13 4.93
CA ALA A 224 -3.46 -13.74 5.34
C ALA A 224 -4.15 -12.89 4.28
N LEU A 225 -3.39 -12.13 3.48
CA LEU A 225 -3.92 -11.54 2.25
C LEU A 225 -4.41 -12.63 1.28
N ASP A 226 -3.85 -13.84 1.32
CA ASP A 226 -4.33 -15.05 0.60
C ASP A 226 -5.54 -15.76 1.21
N SER A 227 -6.10 -15.25 2.30
CA SER A 227 -7.35 -15.80 2.86
C SER A 227 -8.51 -15.65 1.89
N LYS A 228 -9.43 -16.63 1.89
CA LYS A 228 -10.72 -16.52 1.19
C LYS A 228 -11.70 -15.59 1.91
N ASP A 229 -11.46 -15.32 3.19
CA ASP A 229 -12.26 -14.39 3.99
C ASP A 229 -11.85 -12.95 3.68
N SER A 230 -12.81 -12.09 3.32
CA SER A 230 -12.54 -10.69 3.01
C SER A 230 -12.06 -9.89 4.21
N GLU A 231 -12.51 -10.25 5.42
CA GLU A 231 -12.15 -9.53 6.64
C GLU A 231 -10.70 -9.79 7.03
N ASP A 232 -10.25 -11.05 6.96
CA ASP A 232 -8.83 -11.41 7.16
C ASP A 232 -7.93 -10.59 6.23
N ARG A 233 -8.30 -10.50 4.94
CA ARG A 233 -7.53 -9.76 3.93
C ARG A 233 -7.48 -8.27 4.25
N ARG A 234 -8.62 -7.68 4.60
CA ARG A 234 -8.75 -6.26 4.96
C ARG A 234 -7.87 -5.94 6.17
N VAL A 235 -7.98 -6.72 7.24
CA VAL A 235 -7.27 -6.50 8.49
C VAL A 235 -5.76 -6.75 8.32
N ALA A 236 -5.35 -7.78 7.57
CA ALA A 236 -3.93 -8.02 7.27
C ALA A 236 -3.31 -6.84 6.52
N ALA A 237 -4.04 -6.27 5.56
CA ALA A 237 -3.55 -5.10 4.84
C ALA A 237 -3.52 -3.84 5.70
N GLU A 238 -4.50 -3.66 6.59
CA GLU A 238 -4.48 -2.55 7.55
C GLU A 238 -3.30 -2.69 8.51
N ALA A 239 -2.99 -3.89 8.98
CA ALA A 239 -1.80 -4.19 9.79
C ALA A 239 -0.51 -3.83 9.05
N LEU A 240 -0.33 -4.32 7.82
CA LEU A 240 0.84 -3.99 6.99
C LEU A 240 0.95 -2.47 6.73
N THR A 241 -0.18 -1.79 6.54
CA THR A 241 -0.21 -0.33 6.37
C THR A 241 0.23 0.39 7.65
N GLN A 242 -0.27 -0.02 8.82
CA GLN A 242 0.13 0.57 10.10
C GLN A 242 1.60 0.30 10.41
N MET A 243 2.07 -0.93 10.16
CA MET A 243 3.47 -1.30 10.23
C MET A 243 4.33 -0.37 9.36
N SER A 244 3.86 -0.03 8.17
CA SER A 244 4.59 0.85 7.27
C SER A 244 4.65 2.31 7.75
N LYS A 245 3.63 2.78 8.50
CA LYS A 245 3.62 4.14 9.07
C LYS A 245 4.62 4.32 10.21
N GLY A 246 4.83 3.28 11.02
CA GLY A 246 5.55 3.36 12.28
C GLY A 246 7.05 3.64 12.14
N ASP A 247 7.73 2.96 11.22
CA ASP A 247 9.12 3.24 10.85
C ASP A 247 9.56 2.37 9.66
N LEU A 248 8.99 2.64 8.47
CA LEU A 248 9.38 2.00 7.20
C LEU A 248 10.91 2.02 6.99
N TRP A 249 11.60 2.99 7.59
CA TRP A 249 13.05 3.18 7.53
C TRP A 249 13.83 2.18 8.39
N ALA A 250 13.40 1.93 9.62
CA ALA A 250 14.02 0.93 10.49
C ALA A 250 13.89 -0.48 9.89
N LEU A 251 12.73 -0.77 9.29
CA LEU A 251 12.42 -2.01 8.59
C LEU A 251 13.34 -2.28 7.37
N ALA A 252 13.51 -1.28 6.51
CA ALA A 252 14.37 -1.43 5.32
C ALA A 252 15.85 -1.61 5.70
N ALA A 253 16.27 -1.04 6.83
CA ALA A 253 17.63 -1.18 7.35
C ALA A 253 17.87 -2.52 8.06
N SER A 254 16.85 -3.13 8.68
CA SER A 254 16.97 -4.38 9.45
C SER A 254 16.88 -5.65 8.59
N CYS A 255 16.29 -5.59 7.40
CA CYS A 255 16.13 -6.72 6.47
C CYS A 255 17.44 -7.16 5.74
N GLY A 256 18.58 -7.09 6.42
CA GLY A 256 19.95 -7.06 5.92
C GLY A 256 20.50 -8.16 4.98
N THR A 257 19.69 -9.06 4.39
CA THR A 257 20.23 -10.06 3.43
C THR A 257 19.36 -10.46 2.23
N ASP A 258 18.09 -10.02 2.08
CA ASP A 258 17.38 -10.23 0.81
C ASP A 258 16.35 -9.13 0.50
N ALA A 259 16.84 -8.04 -0.08
CA ALA A 259 16.01 -6.96 -0.59
C ALA A 259 14.96 -7.44 -1.62
N ASN A 260 15.21 -8.55 -2.32
CA ASN A 260 14.26 -9.08 -3.31
C ASN A 260 13.07 -9.74 -2.62
N THR A 261 13.28 -10.52 -1.55
CA THR A 261 12.17 -11.08 -0.76
C THR A 261 11.29 -9.97 -0.19
N TYR A 262 11.88 -8.90 0.33
CA TYR A 262 11.12 -7.76 0.84
C TYR A 262 10.33 -7.03 -0.27
N ALA A 263 10.96 -6.77 -1.42
CA ALA A 263 10.30 -6.16 -2.57
C ALA A 263 9.16 -7.04 -3.12
N ALA A 264 9.37 -8.36 -3.19
CA ALA A 264 8.36 -9.33 -3.62
C ALA A 264 7.18 -9.40 -2.65
N VAL A 265 7.43 -9.31 -1.34
CA VAL A 265 6.37 -9.27 -0.32
C VAL A 265 5.59 -7.96 -0.37
N LEU A 266 6.27 -6.82 -0.52
CA LEU A 266 5.60 -5.54 -0.77
C LEU A 266 4.80 -5.56 -2.08
N GLU A 267 5.30 -6.21 -3.13
CA GLU A 267 4.58 -6.37 -4.40
C GLU A 267 3.37 -7.26 -4.29
N ALA A 268 3.51 -8.42 -3.67
CA ALA A 268 2.40 -9.32 -3.41
C ALA A 268 1.34 -8.62 -2.57
N THR A 269 1.76 -7.91 -1.52
CA THR A 269 0.90 -7.11 -0.64
C THR A 269 0.19 -6.02 -1.44
N ALA A 270 0.95 -5.25 -2.21
CA ALA A 270 0.42 -4.13 -2.96
C ALA A 270 -0.57 -4.57 -4.04
N ARG A 271 -0.21 -5.61 -4.81
CA ARG A 271 -1.10 -6.20 -5.82
C ARG A 271 -2.38 -6.73 -5.20
N LYS A 272 -2.25 -7.53 -4.15
CA LYS A 272 -3.40 -8.17 -3.54
C LYS A 272 -4.35 -7.15 -2.96
N TRP A 273 -3.82 -6.20 -2.23
CA TRP A 273 -4.60 -5.15 -1.65
C TRP A 273 -5.19 -4.22 -2.71
N ALA A 274 -4.47 -3.95 -3.81
CA ALA A 274 -5.03 -3.26 -4.97
C ALA A 274 -6.30 -3.96 -5.49
N THR A 275 -6.22 -5.28 -5.69
CA THR A 275 -7.34 -6.10 -6.18
C THR A 275 -8.52 -6.07 -5.20
N GLU A 276 -8.26 -6.34 -3.92
CA GLU A 276 -9.32 -6.42 -2.90
C GLU A 276 -10.00 -5.08 -2.64
N MET A 277 -9.20 -4.02 -2.42
CA MET A 277 -9.75 -2.70 -2.21
C MET A 277 -10.52 -2.26 -3.46
N SER A 278 -10.02 -2.52 -4.67
CA SER A 278 -10.74 -2.17 -5.91
C SER A 278 -12.11 -2.83 -6.04
N GLY A 279 -12.31 -4.02 -5.44
CA GLY A 279 -13.61 -4.69 -5.38
C GLY A 279 -14.56 -4.09 -4.34
N LEU A 280 -14.03 -3.53 -3.24
CA LEU A 280 -14.79 -2.87 -2.19
C LEU A 280 -15.12 -1.39 -2.52
N LEU A 281 -14.31 -0.76 -3.40
CA LEU A 281 -14.44 0.65 -3.76
C LEU A 281 -15.83 1.07 -4.26
N PRO A 282 -16.56 0.31 -5.12
CA PRO A 282 -17.82 0.80 -5.68
C PRO A 282 -18.92 1.14 -4.65
N GLY A 283 -18.76 0.72 -3.39
CA GLY A 283 -19.74 0.94 -2.32
C GLY A 283 -19.37 1.97 -1.25
N GLU A 284 -18.18 2.58 -1.29
CA GLU A 284 -17.78 3.59 -0.29
C GLU A 284 -18.30 5.00 -0.66
N ALA A 285 -17.95 6.05 0.10
CA ALA A 285 -18.11 7.46 -0.31
C ALA A 285 -16.73 8.06 -0.65
N ALA A 286 -16.70 9.16 -1.42
CA ALA A 286 -15.45 9.84 -1.75
C ALA A 286 -14.70 10.30 -0.50
N GLY A 287 -13.40 10.02 -0.42
CA GLY A 287 -12.60 10.31 0.78
C GLY A 287 -12.82 9.34 1.93
N GLY A 288 -13.53 8.23 1.70
CA GLY A 288 -13.70 7.16 2.68
C GLY A 288 -12.36 6.52 3.10
N PRO A 289 -12.33 5.85 4.27
CA PRO A 289 -11.13 5.24 4.82
C PRO A 289 -10.41 4.29 3.85
N ILE A 290 -11.13 3.53 3.01
CA ILE A 290 -10.51 2.62 2.02
C ILE A 290 -9.78 3.44 0.95
N GLY A 291 -10.39 4.52 0.43
CA GLY A 291 -9.75 5.43 -0.50
C GLY A 291 -8.48 6.10 0.05
N VAL A 292 -8.53 6.61 1.29
CA VAL A 292 -7.36 7.20 1.96
C VAL A 292 -6.27 6.16 2.17
N GLN A 293 -6.64 4.96 2.60
CA GLN A 293 -5.71 3.85 2.74
C GLN A 293 -5.05 3.55 1.39
N LEU A 294 -5.80 3.42 0.28
CA LEU A 294 -5.28 3.17 -1.07
C LEU A 294 -4.13 4.10 -1.50
N SER A 295 -4.30 5.38 -1.27
CA SER A 295 -3.25 6.38 -1.57
C SER A 295 -2.00 6.18 -0.71
N ALA A 296 -2.16 5.72 0.55
CA ALA A 296 -1.08 5.42 1.48
C ALA A 296 -0.11 4.41 0.91
N LEU A 297 -0.64 3.28 0.46
CA LEU A 297 0.19 2.19 0.01
C LEU A 297 0.95 2.56 -1.26
N ALA A 298 0.32 3.24 -2.23
CA ALA A 298 1.03 3.67 -3.44
C ALA A 298 2.24 4.56 -3.08
N THR A 299 2.04 5.45 -2.11
CA THR A 299 3.08 6.32 -1.53
C THR A 299 4.14 5.52 -0.78
N CYS A 300 3.75 4.55 0.05
CA CYS A 300 4.66 3.67 0.79
C CYS A 300 5.50 2.78 -0.14
N VAL A 301 4.90 2.24 -1.21
CA VAL A 301 5.59 1.48 -2.26
C VAL A 301 6.60 2.38 -2.97
N ALA A 302 6.20 3.59 -3.35
CA ALA A 302 7.12 4.56 -3.95
C ALA A 302 8.29 4.89 -3.00
N ALA A 303 8.00 5.19 -1.73
CA ALA A 303 9.00 5.51 -0.72
C ALA A 303 9.98 4.35 -0.46
N ALA A 304 9.48 3.11 -0.40
CA ALA A 304 10.29 1.91 -0.26
C ALA A 304 11.22 1.73 -1.47
N LEU A 305 10.69 1.85 -2.69
CA LEU A 305 11.48 1.74 -3.93
C LEU A 305 12.53 2.86 -4.05
N LEU A 306 12.20 4.10 -3.65
CA LEU A 306 13.08 5.27 -3.73
C LEU A 306 14.36 5.11 -2.92
N LYS A 307 14.29 4.46 -1.75
CA LYS A 307 15.43 4.33 -0.83
C LYS A 307 16.19 3.03 -0.95
N GLN A 308 15.57 1.93 -1.39
CA GLN A 308 16.26 0.66 -1.40
C GLN A 308 17.56 0.70 -2.22
N GLN A 309 17.61 1.32 -3.42
CA GLN A 309 18.87 1.49 -4.16
C GLN A 309 18.86 2.69 -5.13
N PRO A 310 19.09 3.96 -4.69
CA PRO A 310 19.22 5.09 -5.60
C PRO A 310 20.37 4.92 -6.61
N ARG A 311 21.42 4.16 -6.26
CA ARG A 311 22.56 3.90 -7.14
C ARG A 311 22.34 2.74 -8.12
N ALA A 312 21.59 1.70 -7.73
CA ALA A 312 21.35 0.59 -8.66
C ALA A 312 20.19 0.86 -9.61
N LEU A 313 19.16 1.63 -9.20
CA LEU A 313 18.15 2.12 -10.13
C LEU A 313 18.74 3.03 -11.22
N ALA A 314 19.81 3.76 -10.90
CA ALA A 314 20.51 4.61 -11.87
C ALA A 314 21.41 3.83 -12.85
N GLN A 315 21.76 2.57 -12.56
CA GLN A 315 22.69 1.77 -13.36
C GLN A 315 22.12 0.44 -13.89
N ARG A 316 20.97 -0.03 -13.40
CA ARG A 316 20.34 -1.30 -13.81
C ARG A 316 18.95 -1.07 -14.38
N GLN A 317 18.60 -1.93 -15.34
CA GLN A 317 17.22 -2.16 -15.75
C GLN A 317 16.39 -2.56 -14.51
N LEU A 318 15.29 -1.83 -14.28
CA LEU A 318 14.28 -2.20 -13.29
C LEU A 318 13.92 -3.69 -13.47
N LEU A 319 13.91 -4.46 -12.38
CA LEU A 319 13.51 -5.87 -12.42
C LEU A 319 12.02 -5.97 -12.82
N PRO A 320 11.57 -7.03 -13.53
CA PRO A 320 10.17 -7.20 -13.92
C PRO A 320 9.14 -7.04 -12.77
N GLU A 321 9.53 -7.41 -11.55
CA GLU A 321 8.73 -7.25 -10.32
C GLU A 321 8.61 -5.77 -9.89
N GLN A 322 9.70 -5.01 -9.98
CA GLN A 322 9.68 -3.56 -9.71
C GLN A 322 8.83 -2.81 -10.73
N TRP A 323 8.82 -3.27 -12.00
CA TRP A 323 7.89 -2.78 -13.02
C TRP A 323 6.44 -3.08 -12.67
N GLY A 324 6.15 -4.30 -12.24
CA GLY A 324 4.81 -4.72 -11.79
C GLY A 324 4.31 -3.85 -10.65
N LEU A 325 5.16 -3.60 -9.66
CA LEU A 325 4.91 -2.68 -8.54
C LEU A 325 4.56 -1.26 -8.99
N LEU A 326 5.44 -0.63 -9.77
CA LEU A 326 5.26 0.76 -10.21
C LEU A 326 4.03 0.91 -11.11
N SER A 327 3.83 -0.04 -12.02
CA SER A 327 2.64 -0.10 -12.87
C SER A 327 1.37 -0.26 -12.02
N THR A 328 1.38 -1.12 -11.01
CA THR A 328 0.24 -1.34 -10.11
C THR A 328 -0.03 -0.11 -9.26
N GLY A 329 1.00 0.54 -8.70
CA GLY A 329 0.86 1.80 -7.95
C GLY A 329 0.28 2.93 -8.80
N LEU A 330 0.72 3.07 -10.06
CA LEU A 330 0.17 4.03 -11.01
C LEU A 330 -1.28 3.69 -11.40
N LYS A 331 -1.61 2.42 -11.59
CA LYS A 331 -2.98 1.97 -11.85
C LYS A 331 -3.90 2.20 -10.66
N LEU A 332 -3.43 1.97 -9.44
CA LEU A 332 -4.15 2.26 -8.20
C LEU A 332 -4.45 3.75 -8.09
N ALA A 333 -3.42 4.58 -8.26
CA ALA A 333 -3.57 6.02 -8.22
C ALA A 333 -4.56 6.51 -9.29
N THR A 334 -4.55 5.93 -10.50
CA THR A 334 -5.53 6.25 -11.55
C THR A 334 -6.92 5.68 -11.33
N ALA A 335 -7.05 4.49 -10.75
CA ALA A 335 -8.34 3.88 -10.42
C ALA A 335 -9.10 4.68 -9.36
N GLY A 336 -8.37 5.31 -8.42
CA GLY A 336 -8.95 6.21 -7.43
C GLY A 336 -9.42 7.56 -7.98
N LEU A 337 -9.02 7.94 -9.20
CA LEU A 337 -9.40 9.20 -9.83
C LEU A 337 -10.87 9.20 -10.23
N GLY A 338 -11.69 10.01 -9.53
CA GLY A 338 -13.06 10.33 -9.91
C GLY A 338 -14.13 9.86 -8.92
N SER A 339 -13.76 9.25 -7.80
CA SER A 339 -14.75 8.93 -6.76
C SER A 339 -14.20 8.67 -5.35
N TRP A 340 -12.90 8.40 -5.13
CA TRP A 340 -12.45 7.86 -3.82
C TRP A 340 -11.24 8.55 -3.21
N ILE A 341 -10.29 8.99 -4.04
CA ILE A 341 -9.06 9.65 -3.61
C ILE A 341 -9.16 11.13 -3.99
N ALA A 342 -8.84 12.04 -3.06
CA ALA A 342 -8.77 13.46 -3.38
C ALA A 342 -7.80 13.66 -4.56
N PRO A 343 -8.19 14.34 -5.65
CA PRO A 343 -7.38 14.41 -6.87
C PRO A 343 -5.93 14.90 -6.65
N ALA A 344 -5.71 15.79 -5.66
CA ALA A 344 -4.37 16.23 -5.28
C ALA A 344 -3.52 15.12 -4.62
N GLN A 345 -4.11 14.22 -3.84
CA GLN A 345 -3.42 13.07 -3.25
C GLN A 345 -3.01 12.06 -4.32
N ALA A 346 -3.91 11.78 -5.26
CA ALA A 346 -3.58 10.93 -6.41
C ALA A 346 -2.43 11.54 -7.23
N LEU A 347 -2.46 12.86 -7.46
CA LEU A 347 -1.39 13.58 -8.14
C LEU A 347 -0.05 13.48 -7.39
N LEU A 348 -0.05 13.66 -6.07
CA LEU A 348 1.15 13.53 -5.24
C LEU A 348 1.71 12.11 -5.29
N ALA A 349 0.86 11.07 -5.18
CA ALA A 349 1.29 9.69 -5.29
C ALA A 349 1.90 9.39 -6.67
N ILE A 350 1.30 9.90 -7.75
CA ILE A 350 1.85 9.78 -9.11
C ILE A 350 3.20 10.48 -9.23
N VAL A 351 3.34 11.67 -8.64
CA VAL A 351 4.59 12.44 -8.61
C VAL A 351 5.69 11.68 -7.85
N MET A 352 5.39 11.14 -6.68
CA MET A 352 6.34 10.34 -5.92
C MET A 352 6.75 9.06 -6.67
N LEU A 353 5.80 8.41 -7.37
CA LEU A 353 6.10 7.27 -8.24
C LEU A 353 6.98 7.69 -9.41
N CYS A 354 6.74 8.84 -10.03
CA CYS A 354 7.57 9.39 -11.09
C CYS A 354 9.01 9.66 -10.63
N ASP A 355 9.19 10.20 -9.43
CA ASP A 355 10.52 10.43 -8.85
C ASP A 355 11.29 9.12 -8.63
N THR A 356 10.63 7.96 -8.60
CA THR A 356 11.31 6.66 -8.54
C THR A 356 11.93 6.24 -9.87
N LEU A 357 11.43 6.79 -10.98
CA LEU A 357 11.80 6.32 -12.31
C LEU A 357 13.22 6.81 -12.66
N PRO A 358 14.11 5.92 -13.14
CA PRO A 358 15.51 6.25 -13.43
C PRO A 358 15.66 7.49 -14.32
N GLY A 359 14.82 7.63 -15.36
CA GLY A 359 14.87 8.76 -16.28
C GLY A 359 14.49 10.11 -15.65
N ALA A 360 13.53 10.14 -14.73
CA ALA A 360 13.11 11.39 -14.08
C ALA A 360 14.15 11.85 -13.05
N LYS A 361 14.64 10.92 -12.23
CA LYS A 361 15.71 11.18 -11.25
C LYS A 361 17.01 11.59 -11.92
N LEU A 362 17.41 10.92 -13.01
CA LEU A 362 18.66 11.23 -13.70
C LEU A 362 18.60 12.61 -14.38
N VAL A 363 17.46 13.02 -14.94
CA VAL A 363 17.27 14.38 -15.48
C VAL A 363 17.25 15.43 -14.37
N ALA A 364 16.64 15.14 -13.22
CA ALA A 364 16.62 16.04 -12.06
C ALA A 364 18.02 16.18 -11.40
N LEU A 365 18.79 15.09 -11.31
CA LEU A 365 20.11 15.04 -10.67
C LEU A 365 21.25 15.52 -11.59
N ILE A 366 21.33 15.05 -12.84
CA ILE A 366 22.43 15.43 -13.76
C ILE A 366 22.37 16.90 -14.14
N ARG A 367 21.17 17.53 -14.09
CA ARG A 367 21.01 18.92 -14.49
C ARG A 367 20.76 19.90 -13.35
N GLY A 368 20.99 19.61 -12.07
CA GLY A 368 20.96 20.67 -11.03
C GLY A 368 21.63 22.00 -11.49
N PRO A 369 22.83 21.96 -12.09
CA PRO A 369 23.47 23.16 -12.67
C PRO A 369 22.93 23.57 -14.06
N GLN A 370 22.62 22.63 -14.96
CA GLN A 370 22.19 22.93 -16.34
C GLN A 370 20.69 23.27 -16.48
N ALA A 371 19.83 22.72 -15.63
CA ALA A 371 18.44 23.08 -15.48
C ALA A 371 18.34 24.44 -14.79
N ALA A 372 19.20 24.75 -13.81
CA ALA A 372 19.36 26.12 -13.31
C ALA A 372 19.86 27.08 -14.40
N ALA A 373 20.80 26.67 -15.27
CA ALA A 373 21.25 27.48 -16.40
C ALA A 373 20.18 27.63 -17.51
N ALA A 374 19.43 26.59 -17.84
CA ALA A 374 18.33 26.64 -18.80
C ALA A 374 17.11 27.40 -18.26
N ALA A 375 16.84 27.27 -16.96
CA ALA A 375 15.89 28.08 -16.21
C ALA A 375 16.31 29.55 -16.21
N ALA A 376 17.58 29.85 -15.92
CA ALA A 376 18.13 31.19 -15.95
C ALA A 376 18.14 31.77 -17.38
N ALA A 377 18.39 30.95 -18.40
CA ALA A 377 18.31 31.34 -19.82
C ALA A 377 16.87 31.58 -20.28
N ALA A 378 15.91 30.75 -19.87
CA ALA A 378 14.49 30.96 -20.13
C ALA A 378 13.94 32.17 -19.37
N ALA A 379 14.35 32.35 -18.11
CA ALA A 379 14.06 33.52 -17.30
C ALA A 379 14.70 34.79 -17.90
N ALA A 380 15.89 34.68 -18.49
CA ALA A 380 16.53 35.77 -19.23
C ALA A 380 15.78 36.12 -20.51
N ALA A 381 15.33 35.12 -21.27
CA ALA A 381 14.50 35.31 -22.46
C ALA A 381 13.11 35.91 -22.14
N HIS A 382 12.65 35.80 -20.88
CA HIS A 382 11.36 36.31 -20.41
C HIS A 382 11.47 37.52 -19.46
N GLY A 383 12.62 38.20 -19.41
CA GLY A 383 12.76 39.48 -18.70
C GLY A 383 12.80 39.41 -17.16
N VAL A 384 13.09 38.25 -16.58
CA VAL A 384 13.18 38.07 -15.12
C VAL A 384 14.42 38.82 -14.58
N PRO A 385 14.32 39.57 -13.46
CA PRO A 385 15.42 40.35 -12.90
C PRO A 385 16.67 39.52 -12.57
N GLN A 386 17.86 40.10 -12.79
CA GLN A 386 19.16 39.43 -12.63
C GLN A 386 19.43 38.94 -11.18
N ALA A 387 18.90 39.64 -10.18
CA ALA A 387 18.99 39.22 -8.77
C ALA A 387 18.32 37.87 -8.51
N SER A 388 17.14 37.64 -9.10
CA SER A 388 16.42 36.36 -9.03
C SER A 388 17.14 35.23 -9.77
N ARG A 389 17.96 35.56 -10.79
CA ARG A 389 18.80 34.58 -11.51
C ARG A 389 19.98 34.10 -10.67
N ALA A 390 20.54 34.97 -9.82
CA ALA A 390 21.64 34.63 -8.91
C ALA A 390 21.17 33.73 -7.75
N GLU A 391 19.98 34.00 -7.21
CA GLU A 391 19.37 33.22 -6.11
C GLU A 391 18.98 31.79 -6.53
N LEU A 392 18.61 31.60 -7.81
CA LEU A 392 18.41 30.29 -8.44
C LEU A 392 19.71 29.47 -8.54
N GLY A 393 20.87 30.14 -8.67
CA GLY A 393 22.18 29.50 -8.75
C GLY A 393 22.72 29.05 -7.40
N SER A 394 22.47 29.83 -6.33
CA SER A 394 22.98 29.55 -4.98
C SER A 394 22.20 28.45 -4.26
N ARG A 395 20.87 28.38 -4.40
CA ARG A 395 20.04 27.32 -3.78
C ARG A 395 20.31 25.90 -4.30
N SER A 396 20.95 25.75 -5.46
CA SER A 396 21.29 24.44 -6.04
C SER A 396 22.60 23.84 -5.49
N LEU A 397 23.45 24.65 -4.83
CA LEU A 397 24.75 24.19 -4.33
C LEU A 397 24.67 23.54 -2.94
N ASP A 398 23.61 23.81 -2.16
CA ASP A 398 23.45 23.32 -0.79
C ASP A 398 22.96 21.85 -0.68
N CYS A 399 22.77 21.13 -1.79
CA CYS A 399 22.37 19.71 -1.80
C CYS A 399 23.45 18.76 -2.36
N SER A 400 24.68 19.22 -2.57
CA SER A 400 25.79 18.35 -3.01
C SER A 400 26.60 17.79 -1.81
N PRO A 401 26.75 16.46 -1.66
CA PRO A 401 27.74 15.93 -0.73
C PRO A 401 29.15 16.25 -1.25
N SER A 402 29.94 16.91 -0.39
CA SER A 402 31.33 17.32 -0.65
C SER A 402 32.20 16.15 -1.12
N ALA A 403 32.62 16.17 -2.39
CA ALA A 403 33.60 15.24 -2.93
C ALA A 403 35.00 15.80 -2.66
N ALA A 404 35.69 15.22 -1.67
CA ALA A 404 37.10 15.52 -1.40
C ALA A 404 37.97 15.07 -2.59
N ALA A 405 38.83 15.99 -3.02
CA ALA A 405 39.75 15.84 -4.13
C ALA A 405 40.82 14.75 -3.87
N ALA A 406 41.04 13.90 -4.88
CA ALA A 406 42.28 13.13 -5.01
C ALA A 406 42.91 13.50 -6.36
N SER A 407 43.74 14.53 -6.32
CA SER A 407 44.67 14.87 -7.40
C SER A 407 45.91 14.00 -7.24
N SER A 408 46.21 13.15 -8.20
CA SER A 408 47.55 12.57 -8.35
C SER A 408 48.05 12.79 -9.77
N SER A 409 49.04 13.67 -9.83
CA SER A 409 49.98 13.89 -10.90
C SER A 409 50.84 12.65 -11.16
N GLY A 410 51.02 12.27 -12.42
CA GLY A 410 52.01 11.29 -12.86
C GLY A 410 52.31 11.47 -14.34
N GLY A 411 53.44 12.13 -14.64
CA GLY A 411 53.99 12.23 -15.99
C GLY A 411 54.88 11.03 -16.33
N GLY A 412 55.09 10.80 -17.63
CA GLY A 412 56.05 9.82 -18.15
C GLY A 412 56.00 9.73 -19.68
N SER A 413 57.12 10.07 -20.32
CA SER A 413 57.33 10.33 -21.75
C SER A 413 57.50 9.11 -22.67
N SER A 414 57.33 9.36 -23.99
CA SER A 414 58.01 8.75 -25.18
C SER A 414 57.81 7.25 -25.49
N SER A 415 57.75 6.71 -26.71
CA SER A 415 58.04 7.16 -28.10
C SER A 415 57.58 6.08 -29.12
N ASN A 416 57.24 6.52 -30.34
CA ASN A 416 57.30 5.88 -31.67
C ASN A 416 56.95 4.39 -31.89
N THR A 417 55.99 4.12 -32.79
CA THR A 417 56.23 3.31 -34.02
C THR A 417 55.03 3.38 -34.99
N ALA A 418 55.36 3.38 -36.29
CA ALA A 418 54.46 3.56 -37.41
C ALA A 418 53.84 2.24 -37.89
N GLY A 419 52.66 2.36 -38.50
CA GLY A 419 52.21 1.54 -39.64
C GLY A 419 51.55 0.20 -39.33
N THR A 420 50.23 0.13 -39.46
CA THR A 420 49.56 -0.85 -40.33
C THR A 420 48.06 -0.55 -40.45
N SER A 421 47.63 -0.44 -41.70
CA SER A 421 46.24 -0.34 -42.15
C SER A 421 45.53 -1.69 -42.05
N ALA A 422 44.54 -1.82 -41.16
CA ALA A 422 43.43 -2.77 -41.30
C ALA A 422 42.38 -2.54 -40.20
N GLY A 423 41.10 -2.50 -40.59
CA GLY A 423 39.97 -2.66 -39.68
C GLY A 423 39.43 -1.37 -39.07
N ALA A 424 38.59 -0.67 -39.84
CA ALA A 424 37.57 0.21 -39.27
C ALA A 424 36.57 -0.64 -38.46
N ALA A 425 36.97 -1.03 -37.25
CA ALA A 425 36.06 -1.52 -36.24
C ALA A 425 35.20 -0.33 -35.83
N ALA A 426 33.94 -0.36 -36.27
CA ALA A 426 32.92 0.56 -35.85
C ALA A 426 32.92 0.63 -34.31
N SER A 427 33.52 1.69 -33.78
CA SER A 427 33.25 2.15 -32.43
C SER A 427 31.81 2.67 -32.44
N ARG A 428 30.84 1.75 -32.48
CA ARG A 428 29.50 2.01 -31.98
C ARG A 428 29.71 2.28 -30.49
N ALA A 429 29.97 3.54 -30.16
CA ALA A 429 29.58 4.05 -28.86
C ALA A 429 28.18 3.48 -28.62
N ALA A 430 28.03 2.69 -27.56
CA ALA A 430 26.74 2.14 -27.19
C ALA A 430 25.81 3.33 -26.97
N THR A 431 25.13 3.76 -28.03
CA THR A 431 24.00 4.65 -27.98
C THR A 431 23.00 3.86 -27.17
N GLY A 432 23.00 4.08 -25.86
CA GLY A 432 22.09 3.42 -24.93
C GLY A 432 20.69 3.74 -25.42
N GLY A 433 20.10 2.81 -26.16
CA GLY A 433 18.76 2.95 -26.70
C GLY A 433 17.84 3.31 -25.56
N ALA A 434 16.94 4.25 -25.79
CA ALA A 434 16.00 4.66 -24.76
C ALA A 434 15.21 3.42 -24.32
N ASP A 435 15.19 3.14 -23.02
CA ASP A 435 14.38 2.05 -22.50
C ASP A 435 12.89 2.37 -22.76
N MET A 436 12.34 1.69 -23.75
CA MET A 436 10.96 1.85 -24.19
C MET A 436 9.97 1.52 -23.07
N GLY A 437 10.32 0.63 -22.13
CA GLY A 437 9.52 0.36 -20.94
C GLY A 437 9.39 1.60 -20.06
N ILE A 438 10.50 2.31 -19.81
CA ILE A 438 10.51 3.53 -18.97
C ILE A 438 9.66 4.61 -19.62
N SER A 439 9.79 4.75 -20.94
CA SER A 439 9.04 5.73 -21.71
C SER A 439 7.53 5.47 -21.67
N LEU A 440 7.12 4.20 -21.69
CA LEU A 440 5.71 3.81 -21.55
C LEU A 440 5.16 4.08 -20.15
N LEU A 441 5.92 3.78 -19.08
CA LEU A 441 5.50 4.13 -17.72
C LEU A 441 5.40 5.64 -17.53
N LEU A 442 6.35 6.42 -18.05
CA LEU A 442 6.29 7.87 -18.03
C LEU A 442 5.06 8.40 -18.79
N GLY A 443 4.74 7.81 -19.95
CA GLY A 443 3.52 8.13 -20.69
C GLY A 443 2.25 7.87 -19.87
N ARG A 444 2.17 6.74 -19.17
CA ARG A 444 1.04 6.41 -18.27
C ARG A 444 0.96 7.36 -17.09
N ALA A 445 2.10 7.66 -16.47
CA ALA A 445 2.15 8.56 -15.33
C ALA A 445 1.75 10.00 -15.71
N LEU A 446 2.15 10.49 -16.89
CA LEU A 446 1.68 11.77 -17.41
C LEU A 446 0.18 11.76 -17.73
N HIS A 447 -0.32 10.67 -18.30
CA HIS A 447 -1.75 10.52 -18.55
C HIS A 447 -2.54 10.56 -17.23
N ALA A 448 -2.09 9.79 -16.24
CA ALA A 448 -2.64 9.74 -14.89
C ALA A 448 -2.64 11.12 -14.22
N ALA A 449 -1.49 11.79 -14.19
CA ALA A 449 -1.33 13.10 -13.57
C ALA A 449 -2.17 14.17 -14.30
N GLY A 450 -2.25 14.09 -15.63
CA GLY A 450 -3.11 14.97 -16.42
C GLY A 450 -4.59 14.80 -16.08
N ARG A 451 -5.06 13.56 -15.92
CA ARG A 451 -6.44 13.27 -15.47
C ARG A 451 -6.69 13.76 -14.05
N ALA A 452 -5.74 13.55 -13.14
CA ALA A 452 -5.82 14.04 -11.76
C ALA A 452 -5.94 15.56 -11.73
N LEU A 453 -5.09 16.25 -12.49
CA LEU A 453 -5.12 17.71 -12.59
C LEU A 453 -6.44 18.21 -13.19
N LEU A 454 -6.97 17.55 -14.23
CA LEU A 454 -8.28 17.91 -14.77
C LEU A 454 -9.41 17.74 -13.77
N GLN A 455 -9.39 16.67 -12.96
CA GLN A 455 -10.36 16.49 -11.89
C GLN A 455 -10.23 17.55 -10.81
N VAL A 456 -9.00 17.93 -10.44
CA VAL A 456 -8.79 19.12 -9.59
C VAL A 456 -9.49 20.32 -10.23
N HIS A 457 -9.43 20.56 -11.53
CA HIS A 457 -10.15 21.72 -12.12
C HIS A 457 -11.67 21.56 -12.23
N GLU A 458 -12.16 20.35 -12.51
CA GLU A 458 -13.58 20.06 -12.75
C GLU A 458 -14.40 19.97 -11.46
N GLN A 459 -13.78 19.64 -10.32
CA GLN A 459 -14.47 19.38 -9.06
C GLN A 459 -13.95 20.26 -7.90
N PRO A 460 -14.33 21.56 -7.84
CA PRO A 460 -14.05 22.44 -6.71
C PRO A 460 -14.56 21.92 -5.37
N GLY A 461 -13.66 21.79 -4.38
CA GLY A 461 -14.03 21.60 -2.98
C GLY A 461 -14.13 20.15 -2.49
N ILE A 462 -13.85 19.14 -3.35
CA ILE A 462 -13.83 17.73 -2.92
C ILE A 462 -12.69 17.45 -1.91
N ILE A 463 -11.64 18.28 -1.89
CA ILE A 463 -10.53 18.13 -0.94
C ILE A 463 -10.92 18.62 0.47
N ALA A 464 -11.89 19.53 0.58
CA ALA A 464 -12.22 20.19 1.84
C ALA A 464 -13.22 19.41 2.70
N ALA A 465 -14.11 18.61 2.12
CA ALA A 465 -15.25 18.09 2.87
C ALA A 465 -15.13 16.61 3.28
N PRO A 466 -14.65 16.26 4.48
CA PRO A 466 -15.30 15.23 5.25
C PRO A 466 -16.53 15.87 5.90
N THR A 467 -17.62 15.99 5.13
CA THR A 467 -18.93 16.29 5.72
C THR A 467 -19.36 15.09 6.54
N ASP A 468 -18.94 15.04 7.80
CA ASP A 468 -19.69 14.51 8.95
C ASP A 468 -19.00 14.99 10.24
N SER A 469 -19.32 16.22 10.63
CA SER A 469 -18.83 16.95 11.80
C SER A 469 -19.28 16.37 13.15
N SER A 470 -19.77 15.13 13.19
CA SER A 470 -20.30 14.47 14.39
C SER A 470 -19.52 13.22 14.84
N SER A 471 -18.52 12.78 14.07
CA SER A 471 -17.68 11.63 14.45
C SER A 471 -16.23 12.05 14.54
N SER A 472 -15.78 12.33 15.76
CA SER A 472 -14.37 12.53 16.15
C SER A 472 -13.54 11.25 16.01
N SER A 473 -13.58 10.63 14.82
CA SER A 473 -12.74 9.50 14.50
C SER A 473 -11.31 10.01 14.32
N SER A 474 -10.42 9.56 15.20
CA SER A 474 -9.03 9.98 15.29
C SER A 474 -8.15 9.42 14.16
N THR A 475 -8.68 9.22 12.95
CA THR A 475 -7.81 9.03 11.80
C THR A 475 -7.17 10.38 11.55
N GLU A 476 -5.99 10.62 12.14
CA GLU A 476 -5.17 11.79 11.84
C GLU A 476 -5.14 11.92 10.31
N PRO A 477 -5.77 12.95 9.74
CA PRO A 477 -5.74 13.17 8.32
C PRO A 477 -4.31 13.53 7.99
N TRP A 478 -3.57 12.58 7.41
CA TRP A 478 -2.27 12.73 6.76
C TRP A 478 -1.51 14.02 7.11
N ARG A 479 -0.63 13.95 8.11
CA ARG A 479 0.36 14.98 8.44
C ARG A 479 1.41 15.13 7.33
N VAL A 480 1.04 15.64 6.16
CA VAL A 480 2.01 16.17 5.18
C VAL A 480 2.36 17.60 5.64
N GLU A 481 2.92 17.67 6.85
CA GLU A 481 3.31 18.77 7.79
C GLU A 481 3.73 20.15 7.24
N GLN A 482 4.27 20.12 6.02
CA GLN A 482 5.07 21.22 5.49
C GLN A 482 5.26 21.16 3.97
N GLU A 483 5.22 19.96 3.37
CA GLU A 483 5.44 19.81 1.92
C GLU A 483 4.32 20.39 1.07
N TYR A 484 3.10 20.55 1.63
CA TYR A 484 1.97 21.13 0.90
C TYR A 484 2.20 22.58 0.46
N GLN A 485 2.96 23.37 1.22
CA GLN A 485 3.25 24.77 0.87
C GLN A 485 4.05 24.88 -0.44
N ASN A 486 4.82 23.85 -0.77
CA ASN A 486 5.59 23.73 -2.01
C ASN A 486 5.03 22.68 -2.97
N LEU A 487 3.79 22.18 -2.75
CA LEU A 487 3.20 21.11 -3.55
C LEU A 487 3.25 21.44 -5.04
N SER A 488 2.85 22.66 -5.41
CA SER A 488 2.83 23.06 -6.80
C SER A 488 4.22 23.07 -7.44
N GLY A 489 5.26 23.43 -6.68
CA GLY A 489 6.65 23.40 -7.11
C GLY A 489 7.18 21.98 -7.28
N VAL A 490 6.92 21.10 -6.31
CA VAL A 490 7.31 19.68 -6.37
C VAL A 490 6.62 18.99 -7.54
N VAL A 491 5.29 19.13 -7.64
CA VAL A 491 4.49 18.58 -8.74
C VAL A 491 4.99 19.10 -10.10
N ALA A 492 5.15 20.41 -10.26
CA ALA A 492 5.59 20.98 -11.54
C ALA A 492 7.00 20.49 -11.93
N THR A 493 7.92 20.39 -10.97
CA THR A 493 9.31 19.97 -11.20
C THR A 493 9.38 18.51 -11.62
N THR A 494 8.67 17.62 -10.91
CA THR A 494 8.65 16.19 -11.26
C THR A 494 7.97 15.95 -12.60
N LEU A 495 6.83 16.60 -12.86
CA LEU A 495 6.16 16.50 -14.15
C LEU A 495 7.03 17.02 -15.30
N TRP A 496 7.76 18.13 -15.07
CA TRP A 496 8.73 18.64 -16.04
C TRP A 496 9.85 17.64 -16.32
N GLY A 497 10.36 16.97 -15.28
CA GLY A 497 11.34 15.88 -15.40
C GLY A 497 10.82 14.73 -16.25
N CYS A 498 9.57 14.31 -16.01
CA CYS A 498 8.91 13.24 -16.79
C CYS A 498 8.75 13.60 -18.27
N VAL A 499 8.28 14.81 -18.57
CA VAL A 499 8.12 15.31 -19.94
C VAL A 499 9.47 15.41 -20.64
N THR A 500 10.52 15.81 -19.93
CA THR A 500 11.88 15.91 -20.48
C THR A 500 12.46 14.53 -20.78
N ALA A 501 12.24 13.55 -19.90
CA ALA A 501 12.74 12.18 -20.04
C ALA A 501 12.15 11.42 -21.24
N LEU A 502 10.99 11.83 -21.75
CA LEU A 502 10.35 11.22 -22.93
C LEU A 502 11.00 11.60 -24.27
N LYS A 503 11.73 12.71 -24.31
CA LYS A 503 12.28 13.26 -25.56
C LYS A 503 13.17 12.28 -26.33
N PRO A 504 14.16 11.60 -25.71
CA PRO A 504 15.03 10.67 -26.45
C PRO A 504 14.25 9.53 -27.11
N ALA A 505 13.28 8.95 -26.40
CA ALA A 505 12.47 7.85 -26.92
C ALA A 505 11.58 8.27 -28.10
N LEU A 506 10.99 9.46 -28.03
CA LEU A 506 10.21 10.01 -29.15
C LEU A 506 11.09 10.34 -30.36
N GLN A 507 12.31 10.85 -30.14
CA GLN A 507 13.27 11.12 -31.21
C GLN A 507 13.79 9.83 -31.85
N GLU A 508 14.08 8.80 -31.06
CA GLU A 508 14.51 7.49 -31.54
C GLU A 508 13.40 6.81 -32.36
N ALA A 509 12.14 6.86 -31.89
CA ALA A 509 10.99 6.37 -32.64
C ALA A 509 10.80 7.12 -33.97
N ALA A 510 10.99 8.44 -33.98
CA ALA A 510 10.90 9.26 -35.19
C ALA A 510 12.05 8.97 -36.18
N ALA A 511 13.27 8.75 -35.68
CA ALA A 511 14.41 8.40 -36.53
C ALA A 511 14.29 6.99 -37.12
N GLY A 512 13.84 6.02 -36.31
CA GLY A 512 13.62 4.64 -36.75
C GLY A 512 12.51 4.50 -37.80
N SER A 513 11.54 5.42 -37.83
CA SER A 513 10.51 5.44 -38.88
C SER A 513 11.05 5.90 -40.24
N ALA A 514 12.12 6.70 -40.28
CA ALA A 514 12.68 7.22 -41.53
C ALA A 514 13.56 6.20 -42.27
N THR A 515 14.27 5.34 -41.52
CA THR A 515 15.22 4.37 -42.09
C THR A 515 14.56 3.14 -42.71
N ALA A 516 13.30 2.85 -42.37
CA ALA A 516 12.57 1.68 -42.87
C ALA A 516 11.94 1.87 -44.28
N GLY A 517 12.11 3.03 -44.93
CA GLY A 517 11.25 3.47 -46.04
C GLY A 517 11.80 3.48 -47.48
N SER A 518 13.04 3.05 -47.76
CA SER A 518 13.69 3.38 -49.03
C SER A 518 13.27 2.61 -50.30
N SER A 519 12.18 1.81 -50.31
CA SER A 519 11.88 0.98 -51.50
C SER A 519 10.41 0.81 -51.88
N SER A 520 9.45 1.55 -51.30
CA SER A 520 8.04 1.37 -51.69
C SER A 520 7.22 2.65 -51.50
N SER A 521 6.57 3.12 -52.57
CA SER A 521 5.83 4.37 -52.75
C SER A 521 4.53 4.53 -51.93
N SER A 522 4.47 4.00 -50.71
CA SER A 522 3.28 4.14 -49.85
C SER A 522 3.33 5.41 -48.99
N SER A 523 2.23 6.15 -48.92
CA SER A 523 2.06 7.45 -48.23
C SER A 523 2.01 7.37 -46.68
N HIS A 524 2.19 6.18 -46.11
CA HIS A 524 1.94 5.88 -44.70
C HIS A 524 3.05 6.22 -43.68
N PRO A 525 4.36 6.02 -43.95
CA PRO A 525 5.42 6.46 -43.04
C PRO A 525 5.33 7.97 -42.75
N ALA A 526 4.82 8.77 -43.69
CA ALA A 526 4.59 10.20 -43.49
C ALA A 526 3.54 10.51 -42.42
N ALA A 527 2.49 9.69 -42.26
CA ALA A 527 1.45 9.90 -41.25
C ALA A 527 1.93 9.56 -39.84
N LEU A 528 2.66 8.44 -39.68
CA LEU A 528 3.30 8.10 -38.42
C LEU A 528 4.34 9.16 -38.03
N GLN A 529 5.20 9.54 -38.97
CA GLN A 529 6.20 10.58 -38.76
C GLN A 529 5.56 11.91 -38.34
N ARG A 530 4.46 12.31 -39.00
CA ARG A 530 3.71 13.51 -38.62
C ARG A 530 3.19 13.39 -37.19
N SER A 531 2.57 12.26 -36.83
CA SER A 531 2.08 12.08 -35.46
C SER A 531 3.19 12.09 -34.39
N LEU A 532 4.37 11.56 -34.70
CA LEU A 532 5.53 11.62 -33.79
C LEU A 532 6.09 13.04 -33.68
N ASN A 533 6.12 13.79 -34.79
CA ASN A 533 6.50 15.20 -34.78
C ASN A 533 5.51 16.05 -33.97
N ASP A 534 4.20 15.78 -34.10
CA ASP A 534 3.16 16.46 -33.32
C ASP A 534 3.35 16.18 -31.81
N LEU A 535 3.72 14.95 -31.43
CA LEU A 535 4.03 14.60 -30.05
C LEU A 535 5.33 15.27 -29.54
N LEU A 536 6.35 15.38 -30.37
CA LEU A 536 7.58 16.12 -30.04
C LEU A 536 7.30 17.62 -29.84
N GLN A 537 6.45 18.21 -30.68
CA GLN A 537 6.02 19.59 -30.53
C GLN A 537 5.22 19.80 -29.23
N LEU A 538 4.27 18.90 -28.95
CA LEU A 538 3.48 18.93 -27.72
C LEU A 538 4.37 18.74 -26.48
N GLN A 539 5.35 17.84 -26.55
CA GLN A 539 6.36 17.64 -25.50
C GLN A 539 7.13 18.93 -25.21
N GLN A 540 7.57 19.63 -26.26
CA GLN A 540 8.32 20.88 -26.12
C GLN A 540 7.45 22.00 -25.54
N GLU A 541 6.21 22.15 -26.02
CA GLU A 541 5.27 23.15 -25.50
C GLU A 541 4.96 22.93 -24.02
N LEU A 542 4.69 21.67 -23.65
CA LEU A 542 4.43 21.29 -22.26
C LEU A 542 5.67 21.50 -21.39
N GLN A 543 6.87 21.19 -21.89
CA GLN A 543 8.13 21.43 -21.20
C GLN A 543 8.38 22.91 -20.94
N THR A 544 8.13 23.78 -21.94
CA THR A 544 8.23 25.24 -21.78
C THR A 544 7.20 25.75 -20.77
N THR A 545 5.97 25.25 -20.84
CA THR A 545 4.88 25.66 -19.95
C THR A 545 5.19 25.26 -18.50
N LEU A 546 5.54 23.99 -18.24
CA LEU A 546 5.94 23.51 -16.92
C LEU A 546 7.20 24.23 -16.40
N GLY A 547 8.17 24.50 -17.27
CA GLY A 547 9.41 25.20 -16.92
C GLY A 547 9.16 26.60 -16.35
N ARG A 548 8.13 27.32 -16.80
CA ARG A 548 7.78 28.64 -16.24
C ARG A 548 7.33 28.55 -14.78
N TYR A 549 6.77 27.42 -14.35
CA TYR A 549 6.33 27.22 -12.97
C TYR A 549 7.46 26.74 -12.05
N VAL A 550 8.41 25.97 -12.58
CA VAL A 550 9.59 25.50 -11.82
C VAL A 550 10.50 26.67 -11.41
N VAL A 551 10.61 27.69 -12.26
CA VAL A 551 11.59 28.77 -12.10
C VAL A 551 11.07 29.92 -11.24
N ARG A 552 9.80 29.92 -10.85
CA ARG A 552 9.22 31.02 -10.07
C ARG A 552 9.93 31.08 -8.71
N PRO A 553 10.77 32.10 -8.43
CA PRO A 553 11.46 32.21 -7.17
C PRO A 553 10.39 32.31 -6.10
N GLY A 554 10.38 31.36 -5.16
CA GLY A 554 9.46 31.40 -4.04
C GLY A 554 9.65 32.76 -3.38
N SER A 555 8.65 33.63 -3.48
CA SER A 555 8.68 34.91 -2.79
C SER A 555 8.84 34.58 -1.32
N SER A 556 10.05 34.83 -0.80
CA SER A 556 10.51 34.50 0.54
C SER A 556 9.61 35.18 1.56
N SER A 557 8.47 34.56 1.80
CA SER A 557 7.51 34.98 2.80
C SER A 557 8.06 34.39 4.09
N SER A 558 8.58 35.26 4.95
CA SER A 558 9.15 34.91 6.24
C SER A 558 8.04 34.35 7.15
N SER A 559 7.75 33.05 7.01
CA SER A 559 6.73 32.37 7.80
C SER A 559 7.26 32.14 9.21
N SER A 560 6.71 32.86 10.18
CA SER A 560 6.93 32.61 11.60
C SER A 560 6.37 31.24 11.97
N SER A 561 7.25 30.31 12.37
CA SER A 561 6.96 28.92 12.72
C SER A 561 6.00 28.85 13.92
N SER A 562 4.70 28.86 13.66
CA SER A 562 3.68 28.52 14.64
C SER A 562 3.23 27.10 14.33
N SER A 563 3.59 26.18 15.22
CA SER A 563 3.24 24.75 15.18
C SER A 563 1.75 24.55 15.47
N GLY A 564 0.89 25.21 14.70
CA GLY A 564 -0.56 25.11 14.79
C GLY A 564 -1.04 24.00 13.87
N SER A 565 -1.87 23.12 14.40
CA SER A 565 -2.59 22.07 13.69
C SER A 565 -3.05 22.52 12.30
N PHE A 566 -2.73 21.71 11.29
CA PHE A 566 -3.25 21.94 9.94
C PHE A 566 -4.75 22.08 9.92
N SER A 567 -5.19 23.24 9.45
CA SER A 567 -6.60 23.47 9.15
C SER A 567 -6.90 23.02 7.73
N GLU A 568 -8.13 22.55 7.52
CA GLU A 568 -8.76 22.31 6.22
C GLU A 568 -8.54 23.46 5.22
N ALA A 569 -8.43 24.69 5.73
CA ALA A 569 -8.09 25.88 4.96
C ALA A 569 -6.74 25.81 4.24
N GLN A 570 -5.73 25.12 4.80
CA GLN A 570 -4.43 24.95 4.13
C GLN A 570 -4.50 24.01 2.94
N ALA A 571 -5.27 22.92 3.03
CA ALA A 571 -5.48 21.99 1.91
C ALA A 571 -6.21 22.69 0.76
N ALA A 572 -7.27 23.46 1.07
CA ALA A 572 -7.98 24.28 0.10
C ALA A 572 -7.07 25.37 -0.51
N ALA A 573 -6.20 26.00 0.29
CA ALA A 573 -5.23 26.97 -0.20
C ALA A 573 -4.21 26.32 -1.17
N ALA A 574 -3.66 25.16 -0.82
CA ALA A 574 -2.74 24.42 -1.68
C ALA A 574 -3.40 23.99 -3.00
N GLU A 575 -4.66 23.53 -2.95
CA GLU A 575 -5.46 23.23 -4.13
C GLU A 575 -5.68 24.46 -5.01
N SER A 576 -6.03 25.59 -4.41
CA SER A 576 -6.21 26.86 -5.13
C SER A 576 -4.92 27.32 -5.81
N GLN A 577 -3.77 27.15 -5.14
CA GLN A 577 -2.46 27.46 -5.69
C GLN A 577 -2.11 26.52 -6.84
N LEU A 578 -2.40 25.22 -6.71
CA LEU A 578 -2.19 24.24 -7.77
C LEU A 578 -3.03 24.58 -9.00
N ARG A 579 -4.31 24.95 -8.83
CA ARG A 579 -5.18 25.39 -9.94
C ARG A 579 -4.69 26.67 -10.61
N ALA A 580 -4.28 27.65 -9.81
CA ALA A 580 -3.81 28.94 -10.31
C ALA A 580 -2.51 28.79 -11.12
N GLN A 581 -1.64 27.86 -10.72
CA GLN A 581 -0.38 27.61 -11.41
C GLN A 581 -0.56 26.63 -12.57
N LEU A 582 -1.03 25.41 -12.32
CA LEU A 582 -1.19 24.37 -13.34
C LEU A 582 -2.59 24.41 -13.93
N THR A 583 -2.78 25.18 -15.00
CA THR A 583 -4.10 25.33 -15.64
C THR A 583 -4.67 24.01 -16.19
N ALA A 584 -5.99 23.94 -16.37
CA ALA A 584 -6.65 22.79 -17.00
C ALA A 584 -6.09 22.47 -18.41
N ASN A 585 -5.53 23.48 -19.11
CA ASN A 585 -4.89 23.25 -20.41
C ASN A 585 -3.65 22.35 -20.29
N VAL A 586 -2.83 22.58 -19.25
CA VAL A 586 -1.66 21.74 -18.94
C VAL A 586 -2.11 20.30 -18.71
N GLY A 587 -3.19 20.10 -17.95
CA GLY A 587 -3.80 18.78 -17.74
C GLY A 587 -4.20 18.09 -19.05
N ARG A 588 -4.88 18.80 -19.96
CA ARG A 588 -5.25 18.26 -21.29
C ARG A 588 -4.02 17.92 -22.16
N GLN A 589 -3.00 18.77 -22.15
CA GLN A 589 -1.75 18.52 -22.88
C GLN A 589 -1.03 17.28 -22.35
N MET A 590 -0.97 17.11 -21.03
CA MET A 590 -0.39 15.92 -20.39
C MET A 590 -1.16 14.64 -20.73
N VAL A 591 -2.50 14.67 -20.69
CA VAL A 591 -3.34 13.54 -21.10
C VAL A 591 -3.07 13.17 -22.56
N THR A 592 -3.02 14.17 -23.44
CA THR A 592 -2.79 13.98 -24.88
C THR A 592 -1.40 13.42 -25.16
N LEU A 593 -0.36 13.99 -24.55
CA LEU A 593 1.00 13.51 -24.68
C LEU A 593 1.15 12.09 -24.14
N GLY A 594 0.67 11.84 -22.92
CA GLY A 594 0.74 10.53 -22.28
C GLY A 594 0.00 9.46 -23.09
N SER A 595 -1.20 9.76 -23.57
CA SER A 595 -1.94 8.87 -24.48
C SER A 595 -1.19 8.62 -25.78
N GLY A 596 -0.65 9.67 -26.41
CA GLY A 596 0.12 9.54 -27.65
C GLY A 596 1.37 8.68 -27.48
N VAL A 597 2.13 8.88 -26.41
CA VAL A 597 3.29 8.05 -26.04
C VAL A 597 2.87 6.60 -25.88
N CYS A 598 1.82 6.32 -25.10
CA CYS A 598 1.32 4.96 -24.92
C CYS A 598 0.79 4.34 -26.22
N VAL A 599 0.28 5.13 -27.16
CA VAL A 599 -0.21 4.62 -28.45
C VAL A 599 0.95 4.34 -29.42
N GLN A 600 1.92 5.24 -29.51
CA GLN A 600 2.98 5.14 -30.50
C GLN A 600 4.15 4.25 -30.07
N LEU A 601 4.48 4.23 -28.77
CA LEU A 601 5.61 3.47 -28.24
C LEU A 601 5.24 2.05 -27.77
N ALA A 602 3.95 1.71 -27.63
CA ALA A 602 3.54 0.38 -27.15
C ALA A 602 3.68 -0.73 -28.20
N ALA A 603 3.96 -0.36 -29.45
CA ALA A 603 4.06 -1.30 -30.53
C ALA A 603 5.34 -2.15 -30.42
N GLY A 604 5.16 -3.44 -30.15
CA GLY A 604 6.25 -4.42 -30.13
C GLY A 604 6.70 -4.86 -28.74
N GLN A 605 6.07 -4.36 -27.67
CA GLN A 605 6.40 -4.77 -26.31
C GLN A 605 5.20 -5.45 -25.64
N HIS A 606 5.45 -6.55 -24.92
CA HIS A 606 4.42 -7.37 -24.25
C HIS A 606 3.93 -6.78 -22.91
N TRP A 607 3.70 -5.46 -22.86
CA TRP A 607 3.26 -4.81 -21.63
C TRP A 607 1.74 -4.94 -21.39
N CYS A 608 1.36 -4.66 -20.14
CA CYS A 608 0.01 -4.41 -19.63
C CYS A 608 -0.87 -3.68 -20.65
N CYS A 609 -2.17 -3.98 -20.66
CA CYS A 609 -3.22 -3.31 -21.43
C CYS A 609 -2.82 -1.93 -21.99
N ALA A 610 -2.79 -1.80 -23.33
CA ALA A 610 -2.32 -0.60 -24.03
C ALA A 610 -3.21 0.63 -23.79
N ASN A 611 -4.41 0.46 -23.22
CA ASN A 611 -5.26 1.55 -22.81
C ASN A 611 -4.58 2.35 -21.67
N PRO A 612 -4.18 3.62 -21.88
CA PRO A 612 -3.52 4.42 -20.85
C PRO A 612 -4.44 4.72 -19.67
N GLY A 613 -5.76 4.65 -19.86
CA GLY A 613 -6.76 4.76 -18.80
C GLY A 613 -7.22 3.41 -18.22
N CYS A 614 -6.48 2.31 -18.45
CA CYS A 614 -6.82 1.02 -17.88
C CYS A 614 -6.62 1.03 -16.36
N THR A 615 -7.73 1.04 -15.61
CA THR A 615 -7.75 0.92 -14.14
C THR A 615 -7.97 -0.51 -13.66
N SER A 616 -8.18 -1.47 -14.57
CA SER A 616 -8.43 -2.87 -14.23
C SER A 616 -7.24 -3.50 -13.50
N LEU A 617 -7.45 -3.84 -12.23
CA LEU A 617 -6.54 -4.58 -11.35
C LEU A 617 -6.97 -6.04 -11.15
N ALA A 618 -8.15 -6.40 -11.67
CA ALA A 618 -8.96 -7.50 -11.14
C ALA A 618 -8.49 -8.91 -11.53
N ASP A 619 -7.94 -9.16 -12.71
CA ASP A 619 -7.84 -10.54 -13.19
C ASP A 619 -6.51 -10.86 -13.84
N ALA A 620 -5.83 -11.86 -13.29
CA ALA A 620 -4.70 -12.59 -13.85
C ALA A 620 -3.39 -11.78 -14.04
N SER A 621 -2.26 -12.46 -13.86
CA SER A 621 -0.96 -11.91 -14.23
C SER A 621 -1.07 -11.30 -15.64
N GLU A 622 -0.44 -10.16 -15.89
CA GLU A 622 -0.61 -9.43 -17.16
C GLU A 622 -0.28 -10.27 -18.41
N ARG A 623 0.39 -11.43 -18.23
CA ARG A 623 0.59 -12.45 -19.26
C ARG A 623 -0.66 -13.31 -19.54
N GLN A 624 -1.43 -13.68 -18.51
CA GLN A 624 -2.65 -14.47 -18.65
C GLN A 624 -3.79 -13.70 -19.33
N LEU A 625 -3.91 -12.40 -19.05
CA LEU A 625 -4.92 -11.53 -19.69
C LEU A 625 -4.74 -11.40 -21.20
N VAL A 626 -3.58 -11.73 -21.75
CA VAL A 626 -3.28 -11.51 -23.17
C VAL A 626 -3.28 -12.82 -23.97
N ALA A 627 -3.64 -13.93 -23.31
CA ALA A 627 -3.88 -15.20 -23.97
C ALA A 627 -5.36 -15.37 -24.37
N GLY A 628 -6.28 -14.58 -23.81
CA GLY A 628 -7.71 -14.72 -24.05
C GLY A 628 -8.17 -14.18 -25.42
N PRO A 629 -9.18 -14.79 -26.06
CA PRO A 629 -9.79 -14.24 -27.28
C PRO A 629 -10.37 -12.84 -27.00
N GLY A 630 -10.13 -11.88 -27.91
CA GLY A 630 -10.60 -10.49 -27.78
C GLY A 630 -9.67 -9.54 -26.99
N THR A 631 -8.55 -10.04 -26.48
CA THR A 631 -7.54 -9.28 -25.73
C THR A 631 -6.45 -8.68 -26.64
N VAL A 632 -6.45 -9.08 -27.91
CA VAL A 632 -5.59 -8.51 -28.94
C VAL A 632 -6.48 -7.77 -29.93
N CYS A 633 -6.05 -6.58 -30.36
CA CYS A 633 -6.74 -5.88 -31.42
C CYS A 633 -6.75 -6.76 -32.69
N SER A 634 -7.93 -7.20 -33.11
CA SER A 634 -8.10 -8.15 -34.22
C SER A 634 -7.52 -7.66 -35.55
N ALA A 635 -7.44 -6.34 -35.73
CA ALA A 635 -6.93 -5.71 -36.93
C ALA A 635 -5.40 -5.59 -36.96
N CYS A 636 -4.77 -4.96 -35.95
CA CYS A 636 -3.31 -4.77 -35.98
C CYS A 636 -2.51 -5.93 -35.36
N ARG A 637 -3.12 -6.70 -34.45
CA ARG A 637 -2.48 -7.75 -33.63
C ARG A 637 -1.29 -7.32 -32.76
N SER A 638 -0.82 -6.08 -32.92
CA SER A 638 0.31 -5.51 -32.17
C SER A 638 -0.08 -4.97 -30.80
N VAL A 639 -1.37 -4.69 -30.59
CA VAL A 639 -1.88 -4.07 -29.36
C VAL A 639 -2.63 -5.11 -28.54
N ARG A 640 -2.27 -5.16 -27.25
CA ARG A 640 -2.75 -6.08 -26.24
C ARG A 640 -3.53 -5.30 -25.16
N LEU A 641 -4.72 -5.75 -24.80
CA LEU A 641 -5.71 -5.08 -23.96
C LEU A 641 -6.31 -6.11 -23.00
N CYS A 642 -6.59 -5.72 -21.75
CA CYS A 642 -7.09 -6.68 -20.74
C CYS A 642 -8.54 -7.16 -21.00
N GLY A 643 -9.27 -6.53 -21.91
CA GLY A 643 -10.63 -6.96 -22.25
C GLY A 643 -11.35 -6.03 -23.22
N PRO A 644 -12.59 -6.38 -23.60
CA PRO A 644 -13.37 -5.65 -24.61
C PRO A 644 -13.66 -4.19 -24.21
N ALA A 645 -13.88 -3.92 -22.92
CA ALA A 645 -14.11 -2.57 -22.41
C ALA A 645 -12.90 -1.65 -22.66
N CYS A 646 -11.69 -2.13 -22.33
CA CYS A 646 -10.45 -1.42 -22.62
C CYS A 646 -10.20 -1.29 -24.12
N ASN A 647 -10.58 -2.28 -24.93
CA ASN A 647 -10.51 -2.16 -26.39
C ASN A 647 -11.38 -1.01 -26.90
N LYS A 648 -12.65 -0.95 -26.48
CA LYS A 648 -13.57 0.11 -26.87
C LYS A 648 -13.07 1.49 -26.44
N ALA A 649 -12.55 1.62 -25.22
CA ALA A 649 -11.99 2.87 -24.71
C ALA A 649 -10.74 3.29 -25.49
N TYR A 650 -9.79 2.36 -25.67
CA TYR A 650 -8.54 2.62 -26.38
C TYR A 650 -8.76 2.95 -27.86
N TRP A 651 -9.73 2.28 -28.50
CA TRP A 651 -10.15 2.57 -29.87
C TRP A 651 -10.59 4.02 -30.04
N LYS A 652 -11.41 4.53 -29.11
CA LYS A 652 -11.87 5.93 -29.08
C LYS A 652 -10.73 6.90 -28.75
N ALA A 653 -9.77 6.50 -27.92
CA ALA A 653 -8.64 7.32 -27.49
C ALA A 653 -7.56 7.55 -28.56
N GLY A 654 -7.76 7.08 -29.80
CA GLY A 654 -6.87 7.31 -30.92
C GLY A 654 -6.28 6.04 -31.55
N HIS A 655 -6.45 4.87 -30.92
CA HIS A 655 -5.92 3.62 -31.49
C HIS A 655 -6.48 3.33 -32.88
N ARG A 656 -7.71 3.76 -33.21
CA ARG A 656 -8.27 3.60 -34.56
C ARG A 656 -7.32 4.09 -35.66
N GLN A 657 -6.68 5.24 -35.45
CA GLN A 657 -5.77 5.84 -36.44
C GLN A 657 -4.49 5.01 -36.56
N VAL A 658 -3.92 4.62 -35.43
CA VAL A 658 -2.65 3.88 -35.36
C VAL A 658 -2.81 2.41 -35.77
N CYS A 659 -3.97 1.81 -35.50
CA CYS A 659 -4.33 0.46 -35.91
C CYS A 659 -4.32 0.32 -37.44
N ALA A 660 -4.81 1.33 -38.17
CA ALA A 660 -4.76 1.36 -39.62
C ALA A 660 -3.30 1.35 -40.13
N LEU A 661 -2.40 2.08 -39.46
CA LEU A 661 -0.96 2.09 -39.77
C LEU A 661 -0.34 0.69 -39.60
N PHE A 662 -0.62 0.02 -38.49
CA PHE A 662 -0.08 -1.32 -38.23
C PHE A 662 -0.63 -2.38 -39.17
N LYS A 663 -1.94 -2.37 -39.43
CA LYS A 663 -2.57 -3.33 -40.35
C LYS A 663 -1.91 -3.27 -41.73
N GLN A 664 -1.63 -2.08 -42.23
CA GLN A 664 -0.96 -1.92 -43.52
C GLN A 664 0.49 -2.39 -43.51
N ARG A 665 1.25 -2.10 -42.45
CA ARG A 665 2.63 -2.58 -42.31
C ARG A 665 2.69 -4.11 -42.29
N ASN A 666 1.77 -4.76 -41.60
CA ASN A 666 1.69 -6.23 -41.57
C ASN A 666 1.35 -6.80 -42.96
N ASN A 667 0.42 -6.18 -43.69
CA ASN A 667 0.08 -6.59 -45.05
C ASN A 667 1.28 -6.42 -46.00
N GLN A 668 2.06 -5.35 -45.86
CA GLN A 668 3.29 -5.14 -46.65
C GLN A 668 4.36 -6.17 -46.32
N GLY A 669 4.55 -6.51 -45.05
CA GLY A 669 5.47 -7.58 -44.63
C GLY A 669 5.09 -8.94 -45.23
N GLN A 670 3.80 -9.29 -45.19
CA GLN A 670 3.31 -10.55 -45.77
C GLN A 670 3.43 -10.58 -47.30
N ALA A 671 3.19 -9.45 -47.98
CA ALA A 671 3.36 -9.37 -49.44
C ALA A 671 4.83 -9.51 -49.85
N ALA A 672 5.76 -8.93 -49.08
CA ALA A 672 7.19 -9.09 -49.32
C ALA A 672 7.66 -10.53 -49.07
N GLU A 673 7.14 -11.19 -48.03
CA GLU A 673 7.44 -12.60 -47.71
C GLU A 673 6.89 -13.57 -48.77
N GLN A 674 5.76 -13.25 -49.42
CA GLN A 674 5.21 -14.04 -50.54
C GLN A 674 5.96 -13.86 -51.87
N GLN A 675 6.76 -12.81 -52.01
CA GLN A 675 7.58 -12.55 -53.21
C GLN A 675 8.97 -13.18 -53.12
N GLN A 676 9.36 -13.68 -51.94
CA GLN A 676 10.57 -14.47 -51.70
C GLN A 676 10.23 -15.95 -51.84
#